data_AF-A0A9D5H0A5-F1
#
_entry.id   AF-A0A9D5H0A5-F1
#
_cell.length_a   1.000
_cell.length_b   1.000
_cell.length_c   1.000
_cell.angle_alpha   90.00
_cell.angle_beta   90.00
_cell.angle_gamma   90.00
#
_symmetry.space_group_name_H-M   'P 1'
#
loop_
_entity.id
_entity.type
_entity.pdbx_description
1 polymer ?
#
loop_
_entity_poly.entity_id
_entity_poly.type
_entity_poly.pdbx_seq_one_letter_code
_entity_poly.pdbx_strand_id
1 'polypeptide(L)'
;MPICEVFGSCMPNISWKLTSGEEISAHAVFSNVFILLLKLWKFNCPPLEHGIGDAPTVGSQLTPEYLLLVRNSHLLSDGNNRKNSNRRRLSEIASLSSPNSVFVDSFPKLKVWYRQHQACIASTLSGLVHGTPFHQIVEGLLNMMFKKINRGNQASLASGSSSSSGPGNDDASTGPKLPAWDILEAIPFVVDAALTACAHGRLSPRELATGLKDLADFLPASLATIVSYFSAEVTRGVWKPAFMNGTDWPSPAANLQNVEEQIKKILAETGVDVPSLTTGDSSPATLPLPLAAFTSLTITYKVDRSSERFLHLAGQTLEGLAAGCPWPCMPIVASLWTQKARRWSDFLIFSASRTVFLHNSDAVVQLVKSCFTATLGMSSSSISCSGGVGALLGHGFKSNLSGRICPVAPGILYLRAYRSVRDIVFLTEEIVSILMQSVREIVCDGQPKQPPLKKFKPTKDSAKYGQVSLASAMTKVKLAGALGASLVWISGGLALVQLLINETLPSWFISNHRSDQEEKSNGMVGMVAMLGGYGLAYFAVLCGAFAWGVDSSSSASKRRQKVLGTHMEFLASALDGKISLGCDPAIWRAYVSGFVSLMVNCTPNWVLEVDVLVLKRLSKGLRRLNEEGLALTLLGAGGVGTMGAAAELIIDTGI
;
A
#
# COMPACT_ATOMS: atom_id res chain seq x y z
N MET A 1 -5.36 -0.24 -25.92
CA MET A 1 -5.10 1.14 -26.40
C MET A 1 -5.61 1.35 -27.83
N PRO A 2 -5.21 0.59 -28.88
CA PRO A 2 -5.65 0.86 -30.26
C PRO A 2 -7.18 0.82 -30.44
N ILE A 3 -7.84 -0.18 -29.83
CA ILE A 3 -9.30 -0.33 -29.90
C ILE A 3 -10.01 0.88 -29.24
N CYS A 4 -9.49 1.40 -28.12
CA CYS A 4 -10.04 2.61 -27.50
C CYS A 4 -9.90 3.82 -28.41
N GLU A 5 -8.75 3.97 -29.05
CA GLU A 5 -8.45 5.09 -29.95
C GLU A 5 -9.46 5.15 -31.11
N VAL A 6 -9.69 4.01 -31.76
CA VAL A 6 -10.61 3.89 -32.91
C VAL A 6 -12.06 4.04 -32.48
N PHE A 7 -12.56 3.17 -31.59
CA PHE A 7 -13.98 3.14 -31.25
C PHE A 7 -14.44 4.36 -30.44
N GLY A 8 -13.53 5.01 -29.70
CA GLY A 8 -13.85 6.25 -29.00
C GLY A 8 -13.99 7.45 -29.93
N SER A 9 -13.43 7.38 -31.14
CA SER A 9 -13.52 8.42 -32.17
C SER A 9 -14.69 8.21 -33.13
N CYS A 10 -15.32 7.03 -33.10
CA CYS A 10 -16.48 6.72 -33.94
C CYS A 10 -17.73 7.47 -33.49
N MET A 11 -18.56 7.86 -34.47
CA MET A 11 -19.88 8.43 -34.20
C MET A 11 -20.84 7.35 -33.65
N PRO A 12 -21.74 7.70 -32.72
CA PRO A 12 -22.62 6.73 -32.05
C PRO A 12 -23.64 6.04 -32.97
N ASN A 13 -23.90 6.59 -34.15
CA ASN A 13 -24.86 6.04 -35.12
C ASN A 13 -24.37 4.75 -35.79
N ILE A 14 -23.13 4.32 -35.53
CA ILE A 14 -22.58 3.07 -36.06
C ILE A 14 -22.94 1.95 -35.08
N SER A 15 -23.98 1.18 -35.41
CA SER A 15 -24.35 -0.05 -34.71
C SER A 15 -24.18 -1.28 -35.60
N TRP A 16 -23.77 -2.39 -35.01
CA TRP A 16 -23.62 -3.68 -35.68
C TRP A 16 -24.59 -4.68 -35.06
N LYS A 17 -25.32 -5.43 -35.89
CA LYS A 17 -26.14 -6.56 -35.45
C LYS A 17 -25.28 -7.81 -35.36
N LEU A 18 -25.16 -8.38 -34.16
CA LEU A 18 -24.55 -9.68 -33.96
C LEU A 18 -25.41 -10.79 -34.57
N THR A 19 -24.81 -11.94 -34.83
CA THR A 19 -25.51 -13.17 -35.24
C THR A 19 -26.51 -13.67 -34.19
N SER A 20 -26.39 -13.22 -32.93
CA SER A 20 -27.36 -13.45 -31.85
C SER A 20 -28.58 -12.54 -31.88
N GLY A 21 -28.61 -11.53 -32.77
CA GLY A 21 -29.67 -10.51 -32.84
C GLY A 21 -29.44 -9.29 -31.95
N GLU A 22 -28.38 -9.25 -31.13
CA GLU A 22 -28.03 -8.10 -30.29
C GLU A 22 -27.36 -6.97 -31.10
N GLU A 23 -27.78 -5.73 -30.89
CA GLU A 23 -27.12 -4.54 -31.48
C GLU A 23 -25.98 -4.04 -30.59
N ILE A 24 -24.77 -3.95 -31.15
CA ILE A 24 -23.60 -3.39 -30.50
C ILE A 24 -23.33 -1.99 -31.08
N SER A 25 -23.27 -0.98 -30.21
CA SER A 25 -22.86 0.38 -30.59
C SER A 25 -21.36 0.62 -30.40
N ALA A 26 -20.81 1.60 -31.11
CA ALA A 26 -19.43 2.04 -30.91
C ALA A 26 -19.14 2.46 -29.45
N HIS A 27 -20.08 3.14 -28.79
CA HIS A 27 -19.98 3.52 -27.37
C HIS A 27 -19.89 2.30 -26.45
N ALA A 28 -20.63 1.23 -26.74
CA ALA A 28 -20.58 -0.01 -25.97
C ALA A 28 -19.22 -0.70 -26.10
N VAL A 29 -18.68 -0.83 -27.32
CA VAL A 29 -17.34 -1.42 -27.54
C VAL A 29 -16.27 -0.58 -26.84
N PHE A 30 -16.29 0.74 -27.07
CA PHE A 30 -15.37 1.66 -26.44
C PHE A 30 -15.40 1.53 -24.91
N SER A 31 -16.58 1.60 -24.30
CA SER A 31 -16.73 1.55 -22.85
C SER A 31 -16.21 0.26 -22.24
N ASN A 32 -16.52 -0.90 -22.84
CA ASN A 32 -16.03 -2.18 -22.36
C ASN A 32 -14.51 -2.27 -22.41
N VAL A 33 -13.91 -1.85 -23.53
CA VAL A 33 -12.46 -1.96 -23.73
C VAL A 33 -11.70 -0.93 -22.90
N PHE A 34 -12.26 0.27 -22.75
CA PHE A 34 -11.68 1.33 -21.94
C PHE A 34 -11.69 0.96 -20.46
N ILE A 35 -12.81 0.50 -19.91
CA ILE A 35 -12.89 0.02 -18.52
C ILE A 35 -11.92 -1.14 -18.28
N LEU A 36 -11.81 -2.07 -19.24
CA LEU A 36 -10.86 -3.18 -19.15
C LEU A 36 -9.40 -2.67 -19.16
N LEU A 37 -9.08 -1.69 -20.01
CA LEU A 37 -7.77 -1.05 -20.05
C LEU A 37 -7.43 -0.43 -18.70
N LEU A 38 -8.34 0.33 -18.10
CA LEU A 38 -8.14 0.97 -16.81
C LEU A 38 -7.97 -0.05 -15.68
N LYS A 39 -8.74 -1.16 -15.72
CA LYS A 39 -8.59 -2.27 -14.77
C LYS A 39 -7.23 -2.94 -14.88
N LEU A 40 -6.75 -3.21 -16.09
CA LEU A 40 -5.42 -3.82 -16.33
C LEU A 40 -4.28 -2.88 -15.94
N TRP A 41 -4.46 -1.59 -16.19
CA TRP A 41 -3.52 -0.54 -15.82
C TRP A 41 -3.51 -0.28 -14.30
N LYS A 42 -4.56 -0.66 -13.55
CA LYS A 42 -4.76 -0.27 -12.14
C LYS A 42 -4.81 1.24 -11.96
N PHE A 43 -5.54 1.91 -12.85
CA PHE A 43 -5.68 3.37 -12.88
C PHE A 43 -6.18 4.00 -11.55
N ASN A 44 -6.86 3.23 -10.71
CA ASN A 44 -7.53 3.72 -9.49
C ASN A 44 -6.60 3.87 -8.26
N CYS A 45 -5.29 3.99 -8.45
CA CYS A 45 -4.37 4.26 -7.35
C CYS A 45 -4.57 5.70 -6.85
N PRO A 46 -5.00 5.93 -5.59
CA PRO A 46 -5.25 7.28 -5.09
C PRO A 46 -3.97 8.14 -5.10
N PRO A 47 -4.09 9.48 -5.19
CA PRO A 47 -2.96 10.40 -5.26
C PRO A 47 -1.98 10.32 -4.06
N LEU A 48 -2.40 9.72 -2.95
CA LEU A 48 -1.55 9.45 -1.78
C LEU A 48 -0.38 8.51 -2.10
N GLU A 49 -0.48 7.68 -3.15
CA GLU A 49 0.62 6.85 -3.64
C GLU A 49 1.63 7.64 -4.52
N HIS A 50 1.40 8.95 -4.74
CA HIS A 50 2.17 9.78 -5.68
C HIS A 50 3.10 10.81 -5.03
N GLY A 51 3.13 10.95 -3.70
CA GLY A 51 3.95 11.97 -3.06
C GLY A 51 4.45 11.54 -1.69
N ILE A 52 5.74 11.21 -1.62
CA ILE A 52 6.72 11.58 -0.57
C ILE A 52 7.98 10.76 -0.88
N GLY A 53 8.89 11.37 -1.63
CA GLY A 53 10.17 10.79 -2.03
C GLY A 53 10.63 11.37 -3.37
N ASP A 54 11.71 12.14 -3.36
CA ASP A 54 12.30 12.89 -4.50
C ASP A 54 12.78 12.04 -5.70
N ALA A 55 12.36 10.77 -5.76
CA ALA A 55 12.38 10.01 -6.99
C ALA A 55 11.22 9.01 -6.92
N PRO A 56 10.24 9.05 -7.85
CA PRO A 56 9.39 7.88 -8.05
C PRO A 56 10.34 6.72 -8.33
N THR A 57 10.33 5.70 -7.47
CA THR A 57 11.02 4.46 -7.82
C THR A 57 10.40 4.01 -9.13
N VAL A 58 11.21 3.89 -10.17
CA VAL A 58 10.78 3.70 -11.57
C VAL A 58 9.84 2.48 -11.77
N GLY A 59 9.67 1.63 -10.75
CA GLY A 59 8.73 0.51 -10.72
C GLY A 59 7.47 0.66 -9.85
N SER A 60 7.22 1.78 -9.16
CA SER A 60 6.05 1.93 -8.28
C SER A 60 4.80 2.50 -8.96
N GLN A 61 4.95 3.27 -10.05
CA GLN A 61 3.83 3.83 -10.79
C GLN A 61 3.64 3.08 -12.12
N LEU A 62 2.59 2.26 -12.20
CA LEU A 62 2.13 1.72 -13.48
C LEU A 62 1.57 2.90 -14.26
N THR A 63 2.36 3.58 -15.10
CA THR A 63 1.87 4.59 -16.05
C THR A 63 1.77 3.99 -17.45
N PRO A 64 1.00 4.58 -18.38
CA PRO A 64 0.95 4.13 -19.76
C PRO A 64 2.34 4.16 -20.42
N GLU A 65 3.14 5.18 -20.12
CA GLU A 65 4.52 5.31 -20.57
C GLU A 65 5.37 4.13 -20.07
N TYR A 66 5.27 3.80 -18.77
CA TYR A 66 6.00 2.70 -18.18
C TYR A 66 5.59 1.35 -18.78
N LEU A 67 4.28 1.09 -18.91
CA LEU A 67 3.76 -0.14 -19.52
C LEU A 67 4.25 -0.32 -20.96
N LEU A 68 4.23 0.76 -21.75
CA LEU A 68 4.75 0.74 -23.12
C LEU A 68 6.27 0.59 -23.16
N LEU A 69 7.00 1.19 -22.22
CA LEU A 69 8.46 1.01 -22.08
C LEU A 69 8.80 -0.44 -21.78
N VAL A 70 8.13 -1.07 -20.81
CA VAL A 70 8.30 -2.50 -20.49
C VAL A 70 8.01 -3.35 -21.72
N ARG A 71 6.91 -3.09 -22.42
CA ARG A 71 6.55 -3.79 -23.66
C ARG A 71 7.62 -3.63 -24.75
N ASN A 72 8.15 -2.42 -24.96
CA ASN A 72 9.21 -2.17 -25.93
C ASN A 72 10.55 -2.82 -25.52
N SER A 73 10.84 -2.93 -24.22
CA SER A 73 12.03 -3.64 -23.72
C SER A 73 12.02 -5.14 -24.04
N HIS A 74 10.83 -5.74 -24.17
CA HIS A 74 10.68 -7.14 -24.59
C HIS A 74 11.02 -7.34 -26.07
N LEU A 75 10.84 -6.32 -26.93
CA LEU A 75 11.19 -6.38 -28.35
C LEU A 75 12.72 -6.29 -28.58
N LEU A 76 13.44 -5.52 -27.76
CA LEU A 76 14.90 -5.35 -27.87
C LEU A 76 15.71 -6.57 -27.37
N SER A 77 15.03 -7.58 -26.83
CA SER A 77 15.67 -8.67 -26.08
C SER A 77 16.15 -9.85 -26.94
N ASP A 78 16.09 -9.80 -28.27
CA ASP A 78 16.37 -10.95 -29.12
C ASP A 78 17.85 -11.40 -29.12
N GLY A 79 18.78 -10.57 -28.63
CA GLY A 79 20.21 -10.79 -28.82
C GLY A 79 20.93 -11.71 -27.84
N ASN A 80 20.52 -11.85 -26.57
CA ASN A 80 21.48 -12.41 -25.57
C ASN A 80 20.95 -13.21 -24.36
N ASN A 81 19.66 -13.55 -24.27
CA ASN A 81 19.13 -14.26 -23.08
C ASN A 81 18.27 -15.49 -23.43
N ARG A 82 18.91 -16.50 -24.03
CA ARG A 82 18.31 -17.79 -24.42
C ARG A 82 17.77 -18.67 -23.26
N LYS A 83 17.90 -18.28 -21.99
CA LYS A 83 17.57 -19.14 -20.83
C LYS A 83 16.17 -18.94 -20.21
N ASN A 84 15.42 -17.88 -20.54
CA ASN A 84 14.16 -17.57 -19.83
C ASN A 84 12.91 -17.73 -20.73
N SER A 85 12.23 -18.88 -20.61
CA SER A 85 11.02 -19.23 -21.39
C SER A 85 9.91 -18.17 -21.31
N ASN A 86 9.71 -17.58 -20.13
CA ASN A 86 8.70 -16.53 -19.93
C ASN A 86 9.00 -15.26 -20.75
N ARG A 87 10.28 -14.89 -20.87
CA ARG A 87 10.69 -13.70 -21.61
C ARG A 87 10.48 -13.85 -23.11
N ARG A 88 10.71 -15.06 -23.64
CA ARG A 88 10.42 -15.42 -25.04
C ARG A 88 8.92 -15.37 -25.34
N ARG A 89 8.09 -15.93 -24.47
CA ARG A 89 6.64 -15.84 -24.62
C ARG A 89 6.15 -14.39 -24.65
N LEU A 90 6.72 -13.53 -23.79
CA LEU A 90 6.37 -12.10 -23.73
C LEU A 90 6.86 -11.32 -24.95
N SER A 91 8.03 -11.63 -25.51
CA SER A 91 8.51 -11.01 -26.75
C SER A 91 7.67 -11.43 -27.97
N GLU A 92 7.31 -12.70 -28.07
CA GLU A 92 6.39 -13.22 -29.10
C GLU A 92 5.03 -12.49 -29.03
N ILE A 93 4.42 -12.38 -27.84
CA ILE A 93 3.17 -11.63 -27.65
C ILE A 93 3.34 -10.14 -28.02
N ALA A 94 4.44 -9.51 -27.62
CA ALA A 94 4.69 -8.10 -27.93
C ALA A 94 4.80 -7.87 -29.45
N SER A 95 5.49 -8.77 -30.16
CA SER A 95 5.67 -8.72 -31.61
C SER A 95 4.39 -8.96 -32.39
N LEU A 96 3.53 -9.89 -31.92
CA LEU A 96 2.20 -10.15 -32.49
C LEU A 96 1.28 -8.93 -32.44
N SER A 97 1.41 -8.09 -31.41
CA SER A 97 0.61 -6.87 -31.30
C SER A 97 1.10 -5.76 -32.24
N SER A 98 2.41 -5.56 -32.35
CA SER A 98 3.04 -4.64 -33.30
C SER A 98 4.55 -4.92 -33.34
N PRO A 99 5.17 -5.06 -34.51
CA PRO A 99 6.60 -5.35 -34.61
C PRO A 99 7.47 -4.16 -34.18
N ASN A 100 6.93 -2.93 -34.21
CA ASN A 100 7.66 -1.72 -33.91
C ASN A 100 7.47 -1.26 -32.45
N SER A 101 8.40 -0.43 -31.96
CA SER A 101 8.23 0.27 -30.68
C SER A 101 7.00 1.17 -30.73
N VAL A 102 6.15 1.08 -29.71
CA VAL A 102 4.91 1.88 -29.59
C VAL A 102 5.08 2.83 -28.40
N PHE A 103 4.70 4.09 -28.59
CA PHE A 103 4.76 5.12 -27.55
C PHE A 103 3.37 5.68 -27.28
N VAL A 104 3.19 6.40 -26.19
CA VAL A 104 1.90 7.04 -25.85
C VAL A 104 1.45 8.00 -26.96
N ASP A 105 2.40 8.59 -27.69
CA ASP A 105 2.16 9.47 -28.83
C ASP A 105 1.45 8.77 -30.01
N SER A 106 1.49 7.44 -30.07
CA SER A 106 0.73 6.66 -31.04
C SER A 106 -0.78 6.67 -30.79
N PHE A 107 -1.23 7.18 -29.63
CA PHE A 107 -2.63 7.23 -29.21
C PHE A 107 -3.01 8.65 -28.76
N PRO A 108 -3.15 9.61 -29.70
CA PRO A 108 -3.32 11.02 -29.38
C PRO A 108 -4.55 11.32 -28.51
N LYS A 109 -5.71 10.68 -28.74
CA LYS A 109 -6.93 10.92 -27.94
C LYS A 109 -6.79 10.35 -26.54
N LEU A 110 -6.28 9.12 -26.40
CA LEU A 110 -5.96 8.55 -25.08
C LEU A 110 -4.94 9.42 -24.32
N LYS A 111 -3.92 9.94 -25.01
CA LYS A 111 -2.91 10.83 -24.44
C LYS A 111 -3.51 12.14 -23.94
N VAL A 112 -4.42 12.75 -24.71
CA VAL A 112 -5.13 13.98 -24.30
C VAL A 112 -5.94 13.72 -23.02
N TRP A 113 -6.74 12.65 -23.01
CA TRP A 113 -7.51 12.27 -21.82
C TRP A 113 -6.59 12.01 -20.61
N TYR A 114 -5.48 11.29 -20.80
CA TYR A 114 -4.54 11.01 -19.72
C TYR A 114 -3.89 12.27 -19.14
N ARG A 115 -3.49 13.21 -20.01
CA ARG A 115 -2.96 14.51 -19.57
C ARG A 115 -4.01 15.34 -18.83
N GLN A 116 -5.26 15.31 -19.29
CA GLN A 116 -6.35 15.98 -18.59
C GLN A 116 -6.58 15.36 -17.21
N HIS A 117 -6.53 14.04 -17.09
CA HIS A 117 -6.58 13.34 -15.80
C HIS A 117 -5.42 13.77 -14.87
N GLN A 118 -4.18 13.79 -15.38
CA GLN A 118 -3.02 14.24 -14.60
C GLN A 118 -3.16 15.70 -14.15
N ALA A 119 -3.57 16.59 -15.05
CA ALA A 119 -3.83 18.00 -14.73
C ALA A 119 -4.93 18.15 -13.69
N CYS A 120 -6.00 17.36 -13.81
CA CYS A 120 -7.11 17.32 -12.87
C CYS A 120 -6.69 16.83 -11.48
N ILE A 121 -5.64 16.01 -11.34
CA ILE A 121 -5.06 15.64 -10.05
C ILE A 121 -4.17 16.76 -9.51
N ALA A 122 -3.35 17.37 -10.37
CA ALA A 122 -2.37 18.37 -9.97
C ALA A 122 -2.99 19.72 -9.57
N SER A 123 -4.08 20.15 -10.22
CA SER A 123 -4.71 21.45 -9.99
C SER A 123 -6.23 21.41 -10.10
N THR A 124 -6.90 22.41 -9.50
CA THR A 124 -8.33 22.64 -9.72
C THR A 124 -8.62 22.86 -11.20
N LEU A 125 -9.82 22.49 -11.66
CA LEU A 125 -10.24 22.74 -13.04
C LEU A 125 -10.15 24.24 -13.35
N SER A 126 -9.54 24.57 -14.48
CA SER A 126 -9.57 25.93 -15.02
C SER A 126 -10.99 26.26 -15.48
N GLY A 127 -11.46 27.47 -15.17
CA GLY A 127 -12.81 27.90 -15.54
C GLY A 127 -13.08 27.75 -17.05
N LEU A 128 -14.28 27.29 -17.37
CA LEU A 128 -14.71 27.08 -18.75
C LEU A 128 -14.79 28.43 -19.50
N VAL A 129 -14.08 28.54 -20.63
CA VAL A 129 -14.16 29.73 -21.49
C VAL A 129 -15.51 29.73 -22.20
N HIS A 130 -16.33 30.73 -21.90
CA HIS A 130 -17.69 30.88 -22.42
C HIS A 130 -17.65 31.13 -23.94
N GLY A 131 -18.60 30.55 -24.68
CA GLY A 131 -18.74 30.76 -26.13
C GLY A 131 -17.98 29.80 -27.05
N THR A 132 -17.30 28.77 -26.50
CA THR A 132 -16.64 27.72 -27.29
C THR A 132 -17.61 26.59 -27.66
N PRO A 133 -17.41 25.85 -28.76
CA PRO A 133 -18.22 24.66 -29.10
C PRO A 133 -18.17 23.58 -28.00
N PHE A 134 -17.10 23.56 -27.20
CA PHE A 134 -16.96 22.70 -26.03
C PHE A 134 -17.99 23.01 -24.93
N HIS A 135 -18.39 24.28 -24.76
CA HIS A 135 -19.47 24.65 -23.83
C HIS A 135 -20.82 24.00 -24.19
N GLN A 136 -21.12 23.89 -25.50
CA GLN A 136 -22.36 23.27 -25.97
C GLN A 136 -22.41 21.77 -25.63
N ILE A 137 -21.27 21.09 -25.60
CA ILE A 137 -21.17 19.68 -25.19
C ILE A 137 -21.50 19.56 -23.70
N VAL A 138 -20.88 20.39 -22.85
CA VAL A 138 -21.12 20.42 -21.40
C VAL A 138 -22.60 20.69 -21.10
N GLU A 139 -23.18 21.70 -21.74
CA GLU A 139 -24.59 22.06 -21.57
C GLU A 139 -25.53 20.95 -22.08
N GLY A 140 -25.22 20.32 -23.21
CA GLY A 140 -25.96 19.18 -23.74
C GLY A 140 -25.96 17.97 -22.79
N LEU A 141 -24.83 17.70 -22.14
CA LEU A 141 -24.70 16.64 -21.13
C LEU A 141 -25.46 16.98 -19.84
N LEU A 142 -25.35 18.21 -19.33
CA LEU A 142 -26.12 18.66 -18.16
C LEU A 142 -27.64 18.57 -18.42
N ASN A 143 -28.09 19.02 -19.60
CA ASN A 143 -29.48 18.88 -20.01
C ASN A 143 -29.90 17.41 -20.11
N MET A 144 -29.03 16.52 -20.60
CA MET A 144 -29.32 15.08 -20.62
C MET A 144 -29.49 14.52 -19.20
N MET A 145 -28.58 14.86 -18.27
CA MET A 145 -28.61 14.39 -16.88
C MET A 145 -29.80 14.93 -16.07
N PHE A 146 -30.26 16.15 -16.35
CA PHE A 146 -31.22 16.87 -15.50
C PHE A 146 -32.50 17.31 -16.23
N LYS A 147 -32.78 16.75 -17.42
CA LYS A 147 -33.90 17.10 -18.32
C LYS A 147 -35.28 17.16 -17.66
N LYS A 148 -35.52 16.39 -16.59
CA LYS A 148 -36.78 16.40 -15.83
C LYS A 148 -37.03 17.69 -15.05
N ILE A 149 -35.97 18.41 -14.67
CA ILE A 149 -36.06 19.62 -13.84
C ILE A 149 -36.57 20.82 -14.67
N ASN A 150 -36.16 20.92 -15.94
CA ASN A 150 -36.55 22.02 -16.83
C ASN A 150 -38.04 22.00 -17.23
N ARG A 151 -38.78 20.89 -17.03
CA ARG A 151 -40.23 20.82 -17.26
C ARG A 151 -41.07 21.24 -16.04
N GLY A 152 -40.52 21.17 -14.82
CA GLY A 152 -41.27 21.43 -13.58
C GLY A 152 -41.46 22.91 -13.25
N ASN A 153 -40.62 23.80 -13.81
CA ASN A 153 -40.62 25.24 -13.49
C ASN A 153 -41.40 26.13 -14.49
N GLN A 154 -42.12 25.55 -15.45
CA GLN A 154 -43.09 26.27 -16.29
C GLN A 154 -44.52 25.86 -15.95
N ALA A 155 -44.98 26.19 -14.75
CA ALA A 155 -46.39 26.15 -14.41
C ALA A 155 -46.74 27.37 -13.54
N SER A 156 -46.90 28.53 -14.18
CA SER A 156 -47.70 29.63 -13.64
C SER A 156 -48.25 30.49 -14.78
N LEU A 157 -49.59 30.47 -14.85
CA LEU A 157 -50.50 31.47 -15.42
C LEU A 157 -50.65 31.54 -16.95
N ALA A 158 -51.54 30.70 -17.51
CA ALA A 158 -52.72 31.15 -18.28
C ALA A 158 -53.60 29.96 -18.70
N SER A 159 -54.90 30.23 -18.77
CA SER A 159 -56.06 29.32 -18.86
C SER A 159 -56.14 28.42 -20.10
N GLY A 160 -56.86 27.30 -19.96
CA GLY A 160 -57.65 26.74 -21.06
C GLY A 160 -57.64 25.22 -21.15
N SER A 161 -58.77 24.60 -20.84
CA SER A 161 -59.15 23.21 -21.10
C SER A 161 -58.74 22.66 -22.47
N SER A 162 -58.30 21.40 -22.53
CA SER A 162 -58.93 20.31 -23.30
C SER A 162 -58.07 19.04 -23.32
N SER A 163 -58.71 17.93 -23.00
CA SER A 163 -58.23 16.57 -23.18
C SER A 163 -58.09 16.21 -24.66
N SER A 164 -56.90 15.80 -25.09
CA SER A 164 -56.74 14.95 -26.28
C SER A 164 -55.54 14.01 -26.13
N SER A 165 -55.86 12.73 -26.09
CA SER A 165 -54.98 11.58 -26.22
C SER A 165 -54.14 11.65 -27.51
N GLY A 166 -52.82 11.66 -27.37
CA GLY A 166 -51.88 11.29 -28.44
C GLY A 166 -51.10 10.05 -28.02
N PRO A 167 -50.76 9.13 -28.94
CA PRO A 167 -49.94 7.97 -28.61
C PRO A 167 -48.57 8.50 -28.16
N GLY A 168 -48.16 8.10 -26.96
CA GLY A 168 -46.83 8.36 -26.45
C GLY A 168 -45.83 7.70 -27.38
N ASN A 169 -45.19 8.50 -28.22
CA ASN A 169 -44.03 8.07 -28.96
C ASN A 169 -42.96 7.77 -27.92
N ASP A 170 -42.59 6.49 -27.80
CA ASP A 170 -41.40 6.01 -27.10
C ASP A 170 -40.17 6.56 -27.84
N ASP A 171 -39.91 7.86 -27.72
CA ASP A 171 -38.66 8.45 -28.19
C ASP A 171 -37.56 8.07 -27.20
N ALA A 172 -36.96 6.92 -27.47
CA ALA A 172 -35.71 6.47 -26.90
C ALA A 172 -34.74 7.64 -26.71
N SER A 173 -34.31 7.83 -25.46
CA SER A 173 -33.15 8.60 -24.99
C SER A 173 -32.27 9.20 -26.10
N THR A 174 -32.63 10.37 -26.64
CA THR A 174 -31.76 11.11 -27.56
C THR A 174 -30.66 11.79 -26.75
N GLY A 175 -29.65 11.02 -26.38
CA GLY A 175 -28.38 11.51 -25.86
C GLY A 175 -27.60 12.27 -26.95
N PRO A 176 -26.59 13.06 -26.58
CA PRO A 176 -25.78 13.81 -27.53
C PRO A 176 -25.05 12.85 -28.48
N LYS A 177 -25.17 13.10 -29.79
CA LYS A 177 -24.54 12.31 -30.85
C LYS A 177 -23.07 12.69 -31.03
N LEU A 178 -22.25 12.41 -30.02
CA LEU A 178 -20.83 12.77 -29.99
C LEU A 178 -19.94 11.53 -29.87
N PRO A 179 -18.69 11.59 -30.39
CA PRO A 179 -17.67 10.59 -30.09
C PRO A 179 -17.46 10.45 -28.59
N ALA A 180 -17.11 9.24 -28.14
CA ALA A 180 -16.94 8.98 -26.72
C ALA A 180 -15.78 9.79 -26.12
N TRP A 181 -14.69 10.02 -26.86
CA TRP A 181 -13.58 10.84 -26.39
C TRP A 181 -13.99 12.28 -26.07
N ASP A 182 -14.81 12.88 -26.93
CA ASP A 182 -15.26 14.28 -26.75
C ASP A 182 -16.22 14.38 -25.54
N ILE A 183 -17.03 13.34 -25.31
CA ILE A 183 -17.84 13.23 -24.08
C ILE A 183 -16.91 13.12 -22.86
N LEU A 184 -15.90 12.23 -22.89
CA LEU A 184 -15.00 12.04 -21.76
C LEU A 184 -14.24 13.31 -21.38
N GLU A 185 -13.86 14.14 -22.36
CA GLU A 185 -13.18 15.41 -22.14
C GLU A 185 -14.08 16.44 -21.41
N ALA A 186 -15.38 16.42 -21.67
CA ALA A 186 -16.36 17.33 -21.06
C ALA A 186 -16.77 16.94 -19.63
N ILE A 187 -16.66 15.66 -19.25
CA ILE A 187 -17.16 15.14 -17.96
C ILE A 187 -16.65 15.90 -16.74
N PRO A 188 -15.34 16.22 -16.58
CA PRO A 188 -14.87 16.89 -15.36
C PRO A 188 -15.62 18.21 -15.11
N PHE A 189 -15.91 18.97 -16.17
CA PHE A 189 -16.66 20.22 -16.10
C PHE A 189 -18.14 20.00 -15.79
N VAL A 190 -18.75 18.97 -16.38
CA VAL A 190 -20.15 18.59 -16.11
C VAL A 190 -20.33 18.19 -14.65
N VAL A 191 -19.41 17.37 -14.13
CA VAL A 191 -19.45 16.87 -12.75
C VAL A 191 -19.15 17.99 -11.75
N ASP A 192 -18.19 18.87 -12.05
CA ASP A 192 -17.91 20.05 -11.24
C ASP A 192 -19.12 21.00 -11.14
N ALA A 193 -19.75 21.30 -12.27
CA ALA A 193 -20.94 22.13 -12.30
C ALA A 193 -22.10 21.49 -11.51
N ALA A 194 -22.29 20.18 -11.64
CA ALA A 194 -23.32 19.44 -10.90
C ALA A 194 -23.05 19.41 -9.38
N LEU A 195 -21.80 19.18 -8.97
CA LEU A 195 -21.40 19.24 -7.56
C LEU A 195 -21.56 20.66 -6.99
N THR A 196 -21.16 21.68 -7.74
CA THR A 196 -21.30 23.09 -7.36
C THR A 196 -22.78 23.46 -7.20
N ALA A 197 -23.63 23.07 -8.16
CA ALA A 197 -25.07 23.28 -8.07
C ALA A 197 -25.68 22.59 -6.83
N CYS A 198 -25.23 21.37 -6.51
CA CYS A 198 -25.65 20.65 -5.33
C CYS A 198 -25.17 21.32 -4.03
N ALA A 199 -23.91 21.76 -3.97
CA ALA A 199 -23.34 22.47 -2.83
C ALA A 199 -24.06 23.79 -2.53
N HIS A 200 -24.61 24.45 -3.56
CA HIS A 200 -25.41 25.67 -3.43
C HIS A 200 -26.91 25.41 -3.28
N GLY A 201 -27.36 24.15 -3.17
CA GLY A 201 -28.76 23.79 -2.99
C GLY A 201 -29.66 24.01 -4.21
N ARG A 202 -29.08 24.23 -5.41
CA ARG A 202 -29.82 24.35 -6.67
C ARG A 202 -30.22 22.99 -7.25
N LEU A 203 -29.50 21.95 -6.85
CA LEU A 203 -29.71 20.56 -7.26
C LEU A 203 -29.81 19.70 -6.00
N SER A 204 -30.86 18.88 -5.87
CA SER A 204 -30.96 17.98 -4.72
C SER A 204 -29.94 16.82 -4.85
N PRO A 205 -29.46 16.24 -3.74
CA PRO A 205 -28.53 15.11 -3.80
C PRO A 205 -29.10 13.88 -4.53
N ARG A 206 -30.43 13.69 -4.47
CA ARG A 206 -31.12 12.62 -5.20
C ARG A 206 -31.04 12.84 -6.70
N GLU A 207 -31.30 14.08 -7.16
CA GLU A 207 -31.17 14.45 -8.57
C GLU A 207 -29.73 14.32 -9.06
N LEU A 208 -28.75 14.74 -8.24
CA LEU A 208 -27.33 14.55 -8.55
C LEU A 208 -26.99 13.06 -8.75
N ALA A 209 -27.41 12.19 -7.82
CA ALA A 209 -27.14 10.77 -7.92
C ALA A 209 -27.82 10.14 -9.15
N THR A 210 -29.06 10.54 -9.47
CA THR A 210 -29.75 10.06 -10.68
C THR A 210 -29.13 10.60 -11.96
N GLY A 211 -28.73 11.87 -12.00
CA GLY A 211 -28.08 12.44 -13.18
C GLY A 211 -26.72 11.81 -13.46
N LEU A 212 -25.92 11.56 -12.42
CA LEU A 212 -24.66 10.82 -12.55
C LEU A 212 -24.89 9.37 -13.03
N LYS A 213 -25.97 8.75 -12.57
CA LYS A 213 -26.38 7.41 -13.02
C LYS A 213 -26.79 7.45 -14.49
N ASP A 214 -27.60 8.41 -14.92
CA ASP A 214 -28.04 8.55 -16.30
C ASP A 214 -26.84 8.76 -17.24
N LEU A 215 -25.84 9.54 -16.83
CA LEU A 215 -24.58 9.71 -17.56
C LEU A 215 -23.78 8.40 -17.67
N ALA A 216 -23.66 7.66 -16.56
CA ALA A 216 -22.94 6.38 -16.51
C ALA A 216 -23.67 5.27 -17.27
N ASP A 217 -25.00 5.27 -17.28
CA ASP A 217 -25.81 4.32 -18.03
C ASP A 217 -25.79 4.66 -19.54
N PHE A 218 -25.70 5.95 -19.90
CA PHE A 218 -25.53 6.40 -21.30
C PHE A 218 -24.16 6.04 -21.87
N LEU A 219 -23.08 6.41 -21.18
CA LEU A 219 -21.72 6.09 -21.58
C LEU A 219 -20.95 5.53 -20.38
N PRO A 220 -20.84 4.21 -20.21
CA PRO A 220 -20.22 3.66 -19.01
C PRO A 220 -18.73 3.96 -18.83
N ALA A 221 -18.02 4.30 -19.90
CA ALA A 221 -16.67 4.85 -19.83
C ALA A 221 -16.58 6.12 -18.96
N SER A 222 -17.66 6.90 -18.88
CA SER A 222 -17.74 8.15 -18.11
C SER A 222 -17.38 7.96 -16.64
N LEU A 223 -17.67 6.78 -16.08
CA LEU A 223 -17.39 6.43 -14.70
C LEU A 223 -15.90 6.59 -14.36
N ALA A 224 -15.01 6.30 -15.30
CA ALA A 224 -13.57 6.50 -15.11
C ALA A 224 -13.21 7.98 -14.89
N THR A 225 -13.77 8.88 -15.70
CA THR A 225 -13.53 10.31 -15.57
C THR A 225 -14.21 10.88 -14.32
N ILE A 226 -15.43 10.41 -13.98
CA ILE A 226 -16.12 10.77 -12.72
C ILE A 226 -15.27 10.37 -11.51
N VAL A 227 -14.80 9.12 -11.49
CA VAL A 227 -13.92 8.58 -10.45
C VAL A 227 -12.65 9.41 -10.32
N SER A 228 -11.97 9.67 -11.44
CA SER A 228 -10.79 10.52 -11.49
C SER A 228 -11.04 11.90 -10.86
N TYR A 229 -12.12 12.57 -11.27
CA TYR A 229 -12.47 13.89 -10.77
C TYR A 229 -12.75 13.87 -9.27
N PHE A 230 -13.61 12.96 -8.81
CA PHE A 230 -13.93 12.81 -7.40
C PHE A 230 -12.71 12.46 -6.56
N SER A 231 -11.80 11.61 -7.05
CA SER A 231 -10.55 11.29 -6.36
C SER A 231 -9.70 12.53 -6.11
N ALA A 232 -9.58 13.39 -7.11
CA ALA A 232 -8.83 14.64 -7.00
C ALA A 232 -9.48 15.60 -6.00
N GLU A 233 -10.79 15.81 -6.10
CA GLU A 233 -11.54 16.74 -5.24
C GLU A 233 -11.63 16.29 -3.78
N VAL A 234 -11.77 14.98 -3.53
CA VAL A 234 -11.71 14.43 -2.16
C VAL A 234 -10.33 14.66 -1.55
N THR A 235 -9.27 14.45 -2.32
CA THR A 235 -7.89 14.66 -1.85
C THR A 235 -7.60 16.12 -1.56
N ARG A 236 -8.20 17.06 -2.33
CA ARG A 236 -8.10 18.50 -2.08
C ARG A 236 -8.78 18.96 -0.79
N GLY A 237 -9.87 18.31 -0.40
CA GLY A 237 -10.60 18.64 0.83
C GLY A 237 -11.26 20.03 0.82
N VAL A 238 -11.52 20.61 -0.35
CA VAL A 238 -12.08 21.98 -0.50
C VAL A 238 -13.61 22.03 -0.36
N TRP A 239 -14.29 20.91 -0.55
CA TRP A 239 -15.75 20.84 -0.52
C TRP A 239 -16.29 20.81 0.90
N LYS A 240 -17.40 21.53 1.14
CA LYS A 240 -18.15 21.42 2.39
C LYS A 240 -18.63 19.97 2.58
N PRO A 241 -18.53 19.41 3.80
CA PRO A 241 -19.04 18.08 4.08
C PRO A 241 -20.57 17.98 3.90
N ALA A 242 -21.03 16.85 3.40
CA ALA A 242 -22.42 16.46 3.29
C ALA A 242 -22.88 15.72 4.56
N PHE A 243 -24.08 16.05 5.06
CA PHE A 243 -24.69 15.41 6.22
C PHE A 243 -25.52 14.20 5.81
N MET A 244 -25.13 13.01 6.28
CA MET A 244 -25.76 11.72 5.96
C MET A 244 -26.99 11.48 6.85
N ASN A 245 -28.01 12.35 6.70
CA ASN A 245 -29.16 12.49 7.60
C ASN A 245 -30.38 11.60 7.25
N GLY A 246 -30.42 10.99 6.07
CA GLY A 246 -31.54 10.17 5.58
C GLY A 246 -32.60 10.93 4.80
N THR A 247 -32.64 12.26 4.89
CA THR A 247 -33.56 13.10 4.10
C THR A 247 -32.92 13.46 2.76
N ASP A 248 -31.78 14.15 2.83
CA ASP A 248 -31.04 14.66 1.67
C ASP A 248 -30.09 13.59 1.14
N TRP A 249 -29.30 13.02 2.05
CA TRP A 249 -28.33 11.97 1.78
C TRP A 249 -28.72 10.66 2.48
N PRO A 250 -28.33 9.48 1.97
CA PRO A 250 -28.56 8.19 2.64
C PRO A 250 -28.03 8.17 4.08
N SER A 251 -28.78 7.58 5.03
CA SER A 251 -28.35 7.52 6.44
C SER A 251 -27.64 6.21 6.80
N PRO A 252 -26.43 6.26 7.41
CA PRO A 252 -25.73 5.07 7.91
C PRO A 252 -26.24 4.61 9.29
N ALA A 253 -27.11 5.39 9.95
CA ALA A 253 -27.44 5.24 11.38
C ALA A 253 -27.87 3.82 11.79
N ALA A 254 -28.58 3.11 10.91
CA ALA A 254 -29.05 1.75 11.18
C ALA A 254 -27.92 0.73 11.44
N ASN A 255 -26.75 0.91 10.79
CA ASN A 255 -25.65 -0.07 10.82
C ASN A 255 -24.35 0.50 11.38
N LEU A 256 -24.23 1.82 11.57
CA LEU A 256 -22.96 2.48 11.92
C LEU A 256 -22.38 1.95 13.23
N GLN A 257 -23.17 1.94 14.30
CA GLN A 257 -22.73 1.44 15.60
C GLN A 257 -22.26 -0.03 15.53
N ASN A 258 -23.04 -0.90 14.87
CA ASN A 258 -22.65 -2.30 14.70
C ASN A 258 -21.35 -2.45 13.88
N VAL A 259 -21.18 -1.66 12.81
CA VAL A 259 -19.94 -1.67 12.01
C VAL A 259 -18.75 -1.22 12.86
N GLU A 260 -18.89 -0.15 13.65
CA GLU A 260 -17.84 0.34 14.55
C GLU A 260 -17.47 -0.70 15.62
N GLU A 261 -18.46 -1.38 16.22
CA GLU A 261 -18.23 -2.46 17.18
C GLU A 261 -17.51 -3.65 16.54
N GLN A 262 -17.87 -4.05 15.31
CA GLN A 262 -17.15 -5.11 14.60
C GLN A 262 -15.72 -4.69 14.24
N ILE A 263 -15.48 -3.42 13.89
CA ILE A 263 -14.13 -2.90 13.66
C ILE A 263 -13.30 -2.99 14.96
N LYS A 264 -13.85 -2.53 16.09
CA LYS A 264 -13.20 -2.65 17.41
C LYS A 264 -12.88 -4.11 17.74
N LYS A 265 -13.79 -5.03 17.44
CA LYS A 265 -13.57 -6.47 17.64
C LYS A 265 -12.41 -6.99 16.79
N ILE A 266 -12.35 -6.64 15.51
CA ILE A 266 -11.25 -7.03 14.62
C ILE A 266 -9.91 -6.50 15.15
N LEU A 267 -9.86 -5.23 15.57
CA LEU A 267 -8.65 -4.61 16.10
C LEU A 267 -8.18 -5.28 17.40
N ALA A 268 -9.10 -5.51 18.34
CA ALA A 268 -8.82 -6.19 19.60
C ALA A 268 -8.30 -7.63 19.39
N GLU A 269 -8.86 -8.38 18.43
CA GLU A 269 -8.37 -9.71 18.06
C GLU A 269 -6.93 -9.67 17.49
N THR A 270 -6.53 -8.56 16.87
CA THR A 270 -5.16 -8.34 16.41
C THR A 270 -4.22 -7.76 17.48
N GLY A 271 -4.69 -7.60 18.72
CA GLY A 271 -3.91 -7.00 19.81
C GLY A 271 -3.71 -5.48 19.66
N VAL A 272 -4.56 -4.82 18.88
CA VAL A 272 -4.57 -3.36 18.72
C VAL A 272 -5.71 -2.81 19.57
N ASP A 273 -5.37 -2.07 20.61
CA ASP A 273 -6.32 -1.30 21.40
C ASP A 273 -6.32 0.16 20.92
N VAL A 274 -7.51 0.65 20.57
CA VAL A 274 -7.70 2.01 20.08
C VAL A 274 -8.69 2.68 21.01
N PRO A 275 -8.31 3.82 21.63
CA PRO A 275 -9.24 4.56 22.47
C PRO A 275 -10.51 4.81 21.65
N SER A 276 -11.68 4.58 22.26
CA SER A 276 -12.96 4.79 21.60
C SER A 276 -12.94 6.15 20.93
N LEU A 277 -12.83 6.17 19.59
CA LEU A 277 -12.96 7.37 18.76
C LEU A 277 -14.42 7.78 18.90
N THR A 278 -14.71 8.44 20.01
CA THR A 278 -16.03 8.91 20.38
C THR A 278 -16.41 9.97 19.37
N THR A 279 -17.17 9.56 18.36
CA THR A 279 -18.08 10.48 17.70
C THR A 279 -19.01 10.94 18.81
N GLY A 280 -18.86 12.19 19.27
CA GLY A 280 -19.75 12.75 20.28
C GLY A 280 -21.20 12.47 19.90
N ASP A 281 -21.99 12.00 20.87
CA ASP A 281 -23.32 11.39 20.75
C ASP A 281 -24.44 12.29 20.16
N SER A 282 -24.14 13.22 19.26
CA SER A 282 -25.16 14.10 18.66
C SER A 282 -24.86 14.68 17.27
N SER A 283 -23.68 14.49 16.68
CA SER A 283 -23.42 15.03 15.33
C SER A 283 -23.74 14.01 14.23
N PRO A 284 -24.56 14.37 13.20
CA PRO A 284 -24.83 13.49 12.08
C PRO A 284 -23.55 13.12 11.33
N ALA A 285 -23.47 11.85 10.90
CA ALA A 285 -22.35 11.35 10.10
C ALA A 285 -22.11 12.23 8.87
N THR A 286 -20.86 12.62 8.61
CA THR A 286 -20.50 13.47 7.47
C THR A 286 -19.54 12.79 6.51
N LEU A 287 -19.69 13.08 5.22
CA LEU A 287 -18.75 12.69 4.17
C LEU A 287 -18.37 13.93 3.34
N PRO A 288 -17.15 14.02 2.79
CA PRO A 288 -16.84 15.01 1.75
C PRO A 288 -17.87 14.93 0.62
N LEU A 289 -18.36 16.07 0.12
CA LEU A 289 -19.44 16.10 -0.88
C LEU A 289 -19.19 15.19 -2.10
N PRO A 290 -18.00 15.19 -2.74
CA PRO A 290 -17.75 14.29 -3.87
C PRO A 290 -17.80 12.81 -3.46
N LEU A 291 -17.35 12.47 -2.24
CA LEU A 291 -17.44 11.10 -1.71
C LEU A 291 -18.89 10.71 -1.40
N ALA A 292 -19.70 11.63 -0.90
CA ALA A 292 -21.14 11.41 -0.67
C ALA A 292 -21.89 11.18 -1.99
N ALA A 293 -21.62 12.00 -3.01
CA ALA A 293 -22.15 11.84 -4.36
C ALA A 293 -21.74 10.51 -4.98
N PHE A 294 -20.45 10.14 -4.85
CA PHE A 294 -19.94 8.88 -5.37
C PHE A 294 -20.54 7.66 -4.66
N THR A 295 -20.62 7.69 -3.33
CA THR A 295 -21.26 6.63 -2.55
C THR A 295 -22.72 6.48 -2.98
N SER A 296 -23.45 7.60 -3.11
CA SER A 296 -24.85 7.62 -3.52
C SER A 296 -25.06 7.06 -4.93
N LEU A 297 -24.19 7.43 -5.88
CA LEU A 297 -24.20 6.85 -7.23
C LEU A 297 -24.03 5.33 -7.18
N THR A 298 -23.01 4.85 -6.47
CA THR A 298 -22.64 3.43 -6.50
C THR A 298 -23.69 2.52 -5.83
N ILE A 299 -24.37 2.97 -4.78
CA ILE A 299 -25.47 2.22 -4.14
C ILE A 299 -26.76 2.17 -5.00
N THR A 300 -26.90 3.03 -6.02
CA THR A 300 -28.04 2.98 -6.94
C THR A 300 -28.00 1.76 -7.86
N TYR A 301 -26.82 1.17 -8.09
CA TYR A 301 -26.68 -0.01 -8.94
C TYR A 301 -27.21 -1.26 -8.23
N LYS A 302 -27.84 -2.15 -9.01
CA LYS A 302 -28.19 -3.49 -8.53
C LYS A 302 -26.93 -4.36 -8.57
N VAL A 303 -26.84 -5.30 -7.65
CA VAL A 303 -25.68 -6.20 -7.57
C VAL A 303 -25.90 -7.41 -8.49
N ASP A 304 -26.02 -7.13 -9.79
CA ASP A 304 -26.24 -8.12 -10.86
C ASP A 304 -25.02 -8.22 -11.80
N ARG A 305 -25.02 -9.23 -12.68
CA ARG A 305 -23.90 -9.53 -13.59
C ARG A 305 -23.65 -8.42 -14.61
N SER A 306 -24.68 -7.65 -14.96
CA SER A 306 -24.58 -6.48 -15.85
C SER A 306 -23.85 -5.31 -15.19
N SER A 307 -24.12 -5.05 -13.90
CA SER A 307 -23.52 -3.94 -13.16
C SER A 307 -22.17 -4.28 -12.52
N GLU A 308 -21.80 -5.57 -12.48
CA GLU A 308 -20.57 -6.07 -11.85
C GLU A 308 -19.31 -5.38 -12.38
N ARG A 309 -19.23 -5.13 -13.70
CA ARG A 309 -18.08 -4.45 -14.31
C ARG A 309 -17.93 -3.01 -13.80
N PHE A 310 -19.04 -2.29 -13.63
CA PHE A 310 -19.05 -0.91 -13.13
C PHE A 310 -18.71 -0.87 -11.64
N LEU A 311 -19.33 -1.74 -10.86
CA LEU A 311 -19.08 -1.87 -9.42
C LEU A 311 -17.66 -2.31 -9.11
N HIS A 312 -17.00 -3.08 -9.99
CA HIS A 312 -15.59 -3.43 -9.81
C HIS A 312 -14.67 -2.20 -9.96
N LEU A 313 -14.89 -1.34 -10.96
CA LEU A 313 -14.08 -0.14 -11.15
C LEU A 313 -14.36 0.90 -10.05
N ALA A 314 -15.64 1.20 -9.81
CA ALA A 314 -16.04 2.19 -8.83
C ALA A 314 -15.80 1.72 -7.39
N GLY A 315 -16.08 0.45 -7.07
CA GLY A 315 -15.96 -0.08 -5.72
C GLY A 315 -14.52 -0.08 -5.19
N GLN A 316 -13.54 -0.44 -6.03
CA GLN A 316 -12.11 -0.36 -5.66
C GLN A 316 -11.70 1.08 -5.34
N THR A 317 -12.17 2.03 -6.14
CA THR A 317 -11.84 3.44 -5.91
C THR A 317 -12.59 4.00 -4.70
N LEU A 318 -13.83 3.59 -4.49
CA LEU A 318 -14.63 4.01 -3.34
C LEU A 318 -13.98 3.54 -2.04
N GLU A 319 -13.52 2.28 -1.98
CA GLU A 319 -12.74 1.75 -0.86
C GLU A 319 -11.47 2.59 -0.63
N GLY A 320 -10.68 2.85 -1.67
CA GLY A 320 -9.45 3.62 -1.58
C GLY A 320 -9.66 5.07 -1.13
N LEU A 321 -10.67 5.76 -1.68
CA LEU A 321 -10.99 7.14 -1.34
C LEU A 321 -11.55 7.28 0.07
N ALA A 322 -12.52 6.43 0.42
CA ALA A 322 -13.10 6.46 1.75
C ALA A 322 -12.06 6.08 2.82
N ALA A 323 -11.12 5.18 2.50
CA ALA A 323 -9.99 4.87 3.36
C ALA A 323 -9.01 6.04 3.50
N GLY A 324 -8.73 6.79 2.43
CA GLY A 324 -7.85 7.96 2.48
C GLY A 324 -8.40 9.16 3.26
N CYS A 325 -9.71 9.17 3.54
CA CYS A 325 -10.38 10.24 4.28
C CYS A 325 -10.24 10.11 5.81
N PRO A 326 -10.48 11.19 6.57
CA PRO A 326 -10.61 11.13 8.03
C PRO A 326 -11.64 10.10 8.49
N TRP A 327 -11.35 9.43 9.60
CA TRP A 327 -12.35 8.65 10.31
C TRP A 327 -13.57 9.55 10.66
N PRO A 328 -14.84 9.11 10.51
CA PRO A 328 -15.32 7.76 10.19
C PRO A 328 -15.82 7.56 8.73
N CYS A 329 -15.17 8.17 7.71
CA CYS A 329 -15.67 8.10 6.32
C CYS A 329 -15.87 6.67 5.78
N MET A 330 -14.88 5.79 5.92
CA MET A 330 -15.01 4.39 5.47
C MET A 330 -16.02 3.58 6.27
N PRO A 331 -16.10 3.67 7.62
CA PRO A 331 -17.22 3.12 8.39
C PRO A 331 -18.59 3.54 7.85
N ILE A 332 -18.80 4.83 7.56
CA ILE A 332 -20.05 5.34 6.97
C ILE A 332 -20.34 4.66 5.63
N VAL A 333 -19.35 4.61 4.72
CA VAL A 333 -19.49 3.97 3.41
C VAL A 333 -19.81 2.48 3.56
N ALA A 334 -19.13 1.77 4.46
CA ALA A 334 -19.40 0.37 4.77
C ALA A 334 -20.82 0.17 5.33
N SER A 335 -21.29 1.05 6.22
CA SER A 335 -22.64 1.01 6.78
C SER A 335 -23.73 1.21 5.71
N LEU A 336 -23.51 2.10 4.75
CA LEU A 336 -24.46 2.31 3.65
C LEU A 336 -24.47 1.12 2.67
N TRP A 337 -23.30 0.59 2.32
CA TRP A 337 -23.21 -0.56 1.43
C TRP A 337 -23.70 -1.86 2.05
N THR A 338 -23.53 -2.06 3.36
CA THR A 338 -24.05 -3.23 4.07
C THR A 338 -25.58 -3.28 4.07
N GLN A 339 -26.26 -2.13 4.05
CA GLN A 339 -27.72 -2.05 3.86
C GLN A 339 -28.14 -2.59 2.49
N LYS A 340 -27.33 -2.32 1.45
CA LYS A 340 -27.61 -2.72 0.07
C LYS A 340 -27.21 -4.16 -0.24
N ALA A 341 -26.04 -4.58 0.23
CA ALA A 341 -25.37 -5.81 -0.17
C ALA A 341 -24.78 -6.52 1.06
N ARG A 342 -25.64 -7.20 1.83
CA ARG A 342 -25.22 -7.93 3.05
C ARG A 342 -24.07 -8.91 2.81
N ARG A 343 -24.00 -9.53 1.62
CA ARG A 343 -22.91 -10.46 1.23
C ARG A 343 -21.51 -9.83 1.21
N TRP A 344 -21.40 -8.51 1.16
CA TRP A 344 -20.13 -7.77 1.16
C TRP A 344 -19.79 -7.18 2.53
N SER A 345 -20.61 -7.43 3.56
CA SER A 345 -20.43 -6.83 4.89
C SER A 345 -19.04 -7.08 5.45
N ASP A 346 -18.60 -8.33 5.45
CA ASP A 346 -17.36 -8.72 6.11
C ASP A 346 -16.15 -8.10 5.40
N PHE A 347 -16.18 -8.06 4.07
CA PHE A 347 -15.15 -7.40 3.26
C PHE A 347 -15.10 -5.89 3.53
N LEU A 348 -16.25 -5.22 3.60
CA LEU A 348 -16.32 -3.77 3.82
C LEU A 348 -15.93 -3.39 5.25
N ILE A 349 -16.38 -4.16 6.26
CA ILE A 349 -16.01 -3.97 7.66
C ILE A 349 -14.50 -4.17 7.84
N PHE A 350 -13.94 -5.23 7.25
CA PHE A 350 -12.50 -5.47 7.25
C PHE A 350 -11.72 -4.37 6.49
N SER A 351 -12.29 -3.83 5.41
CA SER A 351 -11.68 -2.70 4.71
C SER A 351 -11.78 -1.40 5.51
N ALA A 352 -12.84 -1.22 6.30
CA ALA A 352 -12.99 -0.09 7.19
C ALA A 352 -12.02 -0.14 8.39
N SER A 353 -11.71 -1.33 8.93
CA SER A 353 -10.78 -1.44 10.06
C SER A 353 -9.38 -0.92 9.75
N ARG A 354 -8.93 -0.97 8.48
CA ARG A 354 -7.61 -0.45 8.12
C ARG A 354 -7.49 1.08 8.27
N THR A 355 -8.62 1.79 8.26
CA THR A 355 -8.61 3.26 8.33
C THR A 355 -8.13 3.82 9.65
N VAL A 356 -8.15 3.00 10.70
CA VAL A 356 -7.65 3.39 12.01
C VAL A 356 -6.13 3.59 11.99
N PHE A 357 -5.41 2.81 11.18
CA PHE A 357 -3.96 2.90 11.03
C PHE A 357 -3.49 4.11 10.20
N LEU A 358 -4.39 4.76 9.45
CA LEU A 358 -4.07 6.00 8.74
C LEU A 358 -3.88 7.19 9.68
N HIS A 359 -4.59 7.18 10.81
CA HIS A 359 -4.71 8.35 11.70
C HIS A 359 -4.02 8.15 13.04
N ASN A 360 -3.65 6.91 13.39
CA ASN A 360 -3.04 6.59 14.67
C ASN A 360 -1.74 5.78 14.46
N SER A 361 -0.59 6.46 14.60
CA SER A 361 0.73 5.84 14.51
C SER A 361 0.97 4.82 15.63
N ASP A 362 0.43 5.04 16.83
CA ASP A 362 0.51 4.06 17.92
C ASP A 362 -0.23 2.76 17.58
N ALA A 363 -1.38 2.84 16.93
CA ALA A 363 -2.07 1.65 16.42
C ALA A 363 -1.23 0.86 15.40
N VAL A 364 -0.44 1.55 14.57
CA VAL A 364 0.52 0.91 13.64
C VAL A 364 1.62 0.21 14.44
N VAL A 365 2.19 0.87 15.44
CA VAL A 365 3.23 0.29 16.32
C VAL A 365 2.70 -0.94 17.06
N GLN A 366 1.49 -0.86 17.63
CA GLN A 366 0.81 -1.99 18.27
C GLN A 366 0.61 -3.15 17.28
N LEU A 367 0.16 -2.88 16.05
CA LEU A 367 -0.02 -3.91 15.03
C LEU A 367 1.31 -4.57 14.63
N VAL A 368 2.39 -3.79 14.51
CA VAL A 368 3.74 -4.32 14.25
C VAL A 368 4.18 -5.20 15.43
N LYS A 369 4.01 -4.75 16.68
CA LYS A 369 4.26 -5.56 17.88
C LYS A 369 3.49 -6.88 17.83
N SER A 370 2.21 -6.85 17.50
CA SER A 370 1.39 -8.06 17.33
C SER A 370 1.90 -8.99 16.22
N CYS A 371 2.45 -8.45 15.12
CA CYS A 371 3.10 -9.25 14.09
C CYS A 371 4.33 -9.98 14.63
N PHE A 372 5.17 -9.32 15.44
CA PHE A 372 6.31 -9.93 16.12
C PHE A 372 5.85 -11.01 17.12
N THR A 373 4.90 -10.69 17.99
CA THR A 373 4.34 -11.63 18.98
C THR A 373 3.76 -12.88 18.33
N ALA A 374 2.97 -12.72 17.26
CA ALA A 374 2.40 -13.84 16.52
C ALA A 374 3.48 -14.70 15.84
N THR A 375 4.47 -14.06 15.20
CA THR A 375 5.56 -14.75 14.50
C THR A 375 6.47 -15.50 15.47
N LEU A 376 6.72 -14.95 16.65
CA LEU A 376 7.60 -15.56 17.64
C LEU A 376 6.86 -16.52 18.60
N GLY A 377 5.53 -16.52 18.57
CA GLY A 377 4.68 -17.39 19.39
C GLY A 377 4.65 -16.99 20.86
N MET A 378 4.71 -15.69 21.16
CA MET A 378 4.90 -15.14 22.51
C MET A 378 3.58 -14.71 23.19
N SER A 379 2.44 -15.15 22.65
CA SER A 379 1.10 -14.80 23.15
C SER A 379 0.77 -15.52 24.47
N SER A 380 0.22 -14.78 25.43
CA SER A 380 -0.20 -15.28 26.75
C SER A 380 -1.53 -16.04 26.76
N SER A 381 -2.29 -16.03 25.66
CA SER A 381 -3.57 -16.74 25.54
C SER A 381 -3.35 -18.21 25.18
N SER A 382 -3.86 -19.08 26.06
CA SER A 382 -3.80 -20.53 25.92
C SER A 382 -4.60 -21.05 24.72
N ILE A 383 -4.07 -22.12 24.11
CA ILE A 383 -4.63 -22.99 23.08
C ILE A 383 -4.08 -22.66 21.68
N SER A 384 -2.97 -23.34 21.37
CA SER A 384 -2.30 -23.48 20.05
C SER A 384 -1.81 -22.19 19.37
N CYS A 385 -0.56 -21.81 19.61
CA CYS A 385 0.20 -21.02 18.65
C CYS A 385 1.58 -21.66 18.44
N SER A 386 1.66 -22.58 17.48
CA SER A 386 2.91 -22.80 16.76
C SER A 386 3.20 -21.48 16.03
N GLY A 387 4.13 -20.67 16.54
CA GLY A 387 4.50 -19.40 15.91
C GLY A 387 4.93 -19.55 14.44
N GLY A 388 5.41 -18.45 13.86
CA GLY A 388 5.91 -18.39 12.50
C GLY A 388 4.90 -17.80 11.52
N VAL A 389 5.18 -17.99 10.23
CA VAL A 389 4.41 -17.35 9.13
C VAL A 389 2.93 -17.75 9.16
N GLY A 390 2.62 -18.95 9.62
CA GLY A 390 1.27 -19.43 9.82
C GLY A 390 0.45 -18.63 10.83
N ALA A 391 1.05 -18.25 11.95
CA ALA A 391 0.39 -17.40 12.95
C ALA A 391 0.31 -15.95 12.47
N LEU A 392 1.33 -15.47 11.74
CA LEU A 392 1.36 -14.12 11.18
C LEU A 392 0.29 -13.89 10.10
N LEU A 393 0.14 -14.86 9.19
CA LEU A 393 -0.74 -14.76 8.02
C LEU A 393 -2.03 -15.58 8.15
N GLY A 394 -2.20 -16.33 9.23
CA GLY A 394 -3.30 -17.28 9.41
C GLY A 394 -3.11 -18.55 8.57
N HIS A 395 -2.81 -19.70 9.21
CA HIS A 395 -2.82 -20.99 8.53
C HIS A 395 -4.25 -21.50 8.39
N GLY A 396 -4.75 -21.48 7.15
CA GLY A 396 -5.99 -22.15 6.77
C GLY A 396 -7.24 -21.35 7.11
N PHE A 397 -7.77 -20.66 6.11
CA PHE A 397 -9.22 -20.48 5.99
C PHE A 397 -9.88 -21.87 5.92
N LYS A 398 -10.00 -22.58 7.05
CA LYS A 398 -11.07 -23.54 7.21
C LYS A 398 -12.31 -22.71 7.50
N SER A 399 -13.14 -22.57 6.48
CA SER A 399 -14.55 -22.27 6.68
C SER A 399 -15.11 -23.23 7.74
N ASN A 400 -16.16 -22.77 8.42
CA ASN A 400 -17.00 -23.50 9.37
C ASN A 400 -16.77 -23.14 10.84
N LEU A 401 -16.96 -21.87 11.17
CA LEU A 401 -17.64 -21.48 12.41
C LEU A 401 -18.74 -20.49 12.03
N SER A 402 -19.97 -21.01 12.03
CA SER A 402 -21.25 -20.30 12.05
C SER A 402 -21.16 -18.80 12.37
N GLY A 403 -21.32 -17.95 11.35
CA GLY A 403 -21.77 -16.56 11.49
C GLY A 403 -20.94 -15.61 12.36
N ARG A 404 -19.69 -15.94 12.69
CA ARG A 404 -18.80 -15.10 13.50
C ARG A 404 -17.54 -14.80 12.70
N ILE A 405 -17.13 -13.52 12.66
CA ILE A 405 -15.90 -13.07 12.01
C ILE A 405 -14.74 -13.97 12.46
N CYS A 406 -14.04 -14.58 11.50
CA CYS A 406 -12.86 -15.40 11.74
C CYS A 406 -11.73 -14.49 12.26
N PRO A 407 -10.95 -14.90 13.28
CA PRO A 407 -9.90 -14.05 13.84
C PRO A 407 -8.92 -13.65 12.73
N VAL A 408 -8.82 -12.34 12.51
CA VAL A 408 -7.93 -11.78 11.50
C VAL A 408 -6.49 -11.90 12.01
N ALA A 409 -5.60 -12.51 11.23
CA ALA A 409 -4.19 -12.56 11.59
C ALA A 409 -3.55 -11.16 11.45
N PRO A 410 -2.68 -10.74 12.38
CA PRO A 410 -2.12 -9.38 12.39
C PRO A 410 -1.34 -9.04 11.12
N GLY A 411 -0.66 -10.02 10.51
CA GLY A 411 0.06 -9.82 9.25
C GLY A 411 -0.86 -9.58 8.05
N ILE A 412 -2.06 -10.18 8.00
CA ILE A 412 -3.04 -9.88 6.94
C ILE A 412 -3.53 -8.44 7.08
N LEU A 413 -3.81 -8.00 8.31
CA LEU A 413 -4.27 -6.64 8.57
C LEU A 413 -3.17 -5.63 8.20
N TYR A 414 -1.92 -5.92 8.58
CA TYR A 414 -0.77 -5.08 8.21
C TYR A 414 -0.60 -4.98 6.69
N LEU A 415 -0.62 -6.10 5.96
CA LEU A 415 -0.51 -6.14 4.49
C LEU A 415 -1.59 -5.34 3.77
N ARG A 416 -2.71 -5.06 4.44
CA ARG A 416 -3.81 -4.25 3.91
C ARG A 416 -3.73 -2.80 4.35
N ALA A 417 -3.12 -2.51 5.49
CA ALA A 417 -3.01 -1.18 6.07
C ALA A 417 -1.74 -0.42 5.68
N TYR A 418 -0.59 -1.09 5.47
CA TYR A 418 0.72 -0.42 5.35
C TYR A 418 0.79 0.62 4.21
N ARG A 419 0.08 0.38 3.09
CA ARG A 419 0.03 1.32 1.94
C ARG A 419 -0.65 2.64 2.27
N SER A 420 -1.40 2.67 3.35
CA SER A 420 -2.20 3.81 3.78
C SER A 420 -1.50 4.59 4.91
N VAL A 421 -0.36 4.12 5.42
CA VAL A 421 0.41 4.82 6.46
C VAL A 421 1.13 6.01 5.82
N ARG A 422 0.84 7.24 6.30
CA ARG A 422 1.34 8.48 5.69
C ARG A 422 2.81 8.79 6.03
N ASP A 423 3.19 8.54 7.28
CA ASP A 423 4.59 8.68 7.73
C ASP A 423 5.16 7.29 7.94
N ILE A 424 6.01 6.84 7.02
CA ILE A 424 6.66 5.53 7.10
C ILE A 424 8.09 5.63 7.63
N VAL A 425 8.60 6.85 7.89
CA VAL A 425 9.98 7.10 8.31
C VAL A 425 10.16 6.61 9.75
N PHE A 426 9.25 6.97 10.65
CA PHE A 426 9.27 6.55 12.06
C PHE A 426 9.23 5.02 12.24
N LEU A 427 8.65 4.32 11.26
CA LEU A 427 8.49 2.87 11.31
C LEU A 427 9.82 2.13 11.41
N THR A 428 10.90 2.68 10.83
CA THR A 428 12.23 2.06 10.89
C THR A 428 12.79 2.05 12.32
N GLU A 429 12.65 3.15 13.05
CA GLU A 429 13.05 3.27 14.46
C GLU A 429 12.20 2.36 15.35
N GLU A 430 10.89 2.33 15.13
CA GLU A 430 9.97 1.48 15.89
C GLU A 430 10.24 -0.01 15.64
N ILE A 431 10.53 -0.42 14.39
CA ILE A 431 10.89 -1.82 14.09
C ILE A 431 12.20 -2.22 14.78
N VAL A 432 13.20 -1.32 14.84
CA VAL A 432 14.45 -1.58 15.57
C VAL A 432 14.18 -1.73 17.07
N SER A 433 13.38 -0.84 17.65
CA SER A 433 12.97 -0.90 19.05
C SER A 433 12.22 -2.20 19.40
N ILE A 434 11.23 -2.57 18.58
CA ILE A 434 10.44 -3.80 18.72
C ILE A 434 11.30 -5.05 18.55
N LEU A 435 12.25 -5.04 17.61
CA LEU A 435 13.22 -6.14 17.44
C LEU A 435 14.05 -6.33 18.70
N MET A 436 14.59 -5.26 19.27
CA MET A 436 15.40 -5.33 20.50
C MET A 436 14.58 -5.77 21.71
N GLN A 437 13.33 -5.32 21.82
CA GLN A 437 12.40 -5.80 22.84
C GLN A 437 12.08 -7.29 22.67
N SER A 438 11.84 -7.73 21.43
CA SER A 438 11.59 -9.14 21.10
C SER A 438 12.79 -10.02 21.47
N VAL A 439 14.02 -9.56 21.22
CA VAL A 439 15.25 -10.26 21.62
C VAL A 439 15.31 -10.41 23.14
N ARG A 440 15.04 -9.33 23.89
CA ARG A 440 15.00 -9.37 25.35
C ARG A 440 13.99 -10.40 25.84
N GLU A 441 12.79 -10.39 25.28
CA GLU A 441 11.73 -11.33 25.65
C GLU A 441 12.08 -12.78 25.27
N ILE A 442 12.70 -13.06 24.11
CA ILE A 442 13.17 -14.41 23.72
C ILE A 442 14.14 -14.98 24.78
N VAL A 443 15.00 -14.15 25.35
CA VAL A 443 15.94 -14.56 26.41
C VAL A 443 15.22 -14.75 27.76
N CYS A 444 14.22 -13.91 28.06
CA CYS A 444 13.42 -13.98 29.29
C CYS A 444 12.42 -15.15 29.34
N ASP A 445 11.85 -15.57 28.20
CA ASP A 445 10.74 -16.54 28.11
C ASP A 445 11.16 -18.00 28.44
N GLY A 446 12.42 -18.21 28.83
CA GLY A 446 12.98 -19.49 29.26
C GLY A 446 12.64 -19.94 30.68
N GLN A 447 11.83 -19.18 31.44
CA GLN A 447 11.45 -19.55 32.81
C GLN A 447 9.93 -19.58 33.04
N PRO A 448 9.41 -20.53 33.85
CA PRO A 448 8.02 -20.49 34.29
C PRO A 448 7.78 -19.29 35.21
N LYS A 449 6.80 -18.44 34.88
CA LYS A 449 6.22 -17.46 35.81
C LYS A 449 5.49 -18.22 36.93
N GLN A 450 6.17 -18.54 38.04
CA GLN A 450 5.50 -19.05 39.24
C GLN A 450 4.98 -17.89 40.10
N PRO A 451 3.73 -17.95 40.63
CA PRO A 451 3.23 -16.99 41.59
C PRO A 451 3.89 -17.18 42.98
N PRO A 452 3.94 -16.14 43.84
CA PRO A 452 4.67 -16.20 45.09
C PRO A 452 3.91 -17.01 46.14
N LEU A 453 4.25 -18.29 46.32
CA LEU A 453 3.72 -19.11 47.41
C LEU A 453 4.85 -19.74 48.24
N LYS A 454 4.98 -19.14 49.44
CA LYS A 454 5.52 -19.64 50.72
C LYS A 454 6.55 -20.78 50.68
N LYS A 455 7.78 -20.40 51.05
CA LYS A 455 8.87 -21.17 51.68
C LYS A 455 8.57 -22.65 51.96
N PHE A 456 9.19 -23.56 51.19
CA PHE A 456 9.52 -24.90 51.65
C PHE A 456 11.02 -25.20 51.45
N LYS A 457 11.56 -25.99 52.39
CA LYS A 457 12.98 -26.26 52.70
C LYS A 457 13.77 -26.93 51.56
N PRO A 458 15.12 -26.84 51.57
CA PRO A 458 15.94 -27.37 50.49
C PRO A 458 16.12 -28.89 50.62
N THR A 459 15.70 -29.64 49.60
CA THR A 459 16.19 -30.99 49.35
C THR A 459 17.15 -30.96 48.16
N LYS A 460 18.32 -31.55 48.37
CA LYS A 460 19.34 -31.83 47.34
C LYS A 460 18.70 -32.63 46.22
N ASP A 461 18.53 -31.99 45.06
CA ASP A 461 18.64 -32.55 43.71
C ASP A 461 18.20 -31.47 42.71
N SER A 462 19.00 -30.40 42.62
CA SER A 462 18.76 -29.28 41.71
C SER A 462 19.74 -29.31 40.54
N ALA A 463 19.48 -30.19 39.57
CA ALA A 463 20.14 -30.14 38.28
C ALA A 463 19.22 -30.71 37.19
N LYS A 464 18.29 -29.88 36.71
CA LYS A 464 17.64 -29.90 35.37
C LYS A 464 16.40 -29.00 35.40
N TYR A 465 16.59 -27.69 35.24
CA TYR A 465 15.53 -26.77 34.86
C TYR A 465 16.00 -25.96 33.65
N GLY A 466 15.13 -25.89 32.63
CA GLY A 466 15.49 -25.65 31.23
C GLY A 466 16.19 -24.33 30.93
N GLN A 467 17.45 -24.41 30.52
CA GLN A 467 18.06 -23.37 29.69
C GLN A 467 17.46 -23.46 28.29
N VAL A 468 16.92 -22.34 27.77
CA VAL A 468 16.67 -22.22 26.33
C VAL A 468 18.01 -22.44 25.63
N SER A 469 18.11 -23.48 24.80
CA SER A 469 19.31 -23.71 24.01
C SER A 469 19.63 -22.46 23.20
N LEU A 470 20.88 -21.97 23.26
CA LEU A 470 21.36 -20.81 22.51
C LEU A 470 20.99 -20.91 21.01
N ALA A 471 21.00 -22.12 20.46
CA ALA A 471 20.60 -22.38 19.08
C ALA A 471 19.10 -22.06 18.83
N SER A 472 18.23 -22.38 19.78
CA SER A 472 16.78 -22.07 19.71
C SER A 472 16.51 -20.58 19.89
N ALA A 473 17.23 -19.92 20.79
CA ALA A 473 17.15 -18.46 20.91
C ALA A 473 17.60 -17.78 19.61
N MET A 474 18.71 -18.24 19.03
CA MET A 474 19.26 -17.69 17.79
C MET A 474 18.34 -17.89 16.58
N THR A 475 17.64 -19.03 16.46
CA THR A 475 16.66 -19.20 15.37
C THR A 475 15.47 -18.25 15.50
N LYS A 476 14.97 -18.02 16.73
CA LYS A 476 13.91 -17.02 16.99
C LYS A 476 14.37 -15.60 16.70
N VAL A 477 15.62 -15.25 17.06
CA VAL A 477 16.21 -13.93 16.77
C VAL A 477 16.35 -13.70 15.27
N LYS A 478 16.82 -14.71 14.51
CA LYS A 478 16.85 -14.64 13.04
C LYS A 478 15.45 -14.47 12.46
N LEU A 479 14.45 -15.15 13.01
CA LEU A 479 13.06 -15.00 12.58
C LEU A 479 12.52 -13.59 12.85
N ALA A 480 12.82 -13.01 14.02
CA ALA A 480 12.47 -11.62 14.35
C ALA A 480 13.14 -10.63 13.37
N GLY A 481 14.43 -10.80 13.10
CA GLY A 481 15.16 -9.99 12.12
C GLY A 481 14.61 -10.16 10.69
N ALA A 482 14.19 -11.37 10.32
CA ALA A 482 13.57 -11.64 9.02
C ALA A 482 12.22 -10.92 8.87
N LEU A 483 11.39 -10.94 9.91
CA LEU A 483 10.13 -10.24 9.94
C LEU A 483 10.35 -8.72 9.85
N GLY A 484 11.23 -8.16 10.69
CA GLY A 484 11.55 -6.74 10.66
C GLY A 484 11.99 -6.29 9.27
N ALA A 485 12.88 -7.05 8.62
CA ALA A 485 13.35 -6.71 7.27
C ALA A 485 12.24 -6.76 6.23
N SER A 486 11.33 -7.73 6.36
CA SER A 486 10.17 -7.85 5.48
C SER A 486 9.22 -6.66 5.64
N LEU A 487 8.96 -6.22 6.88
CA LEU A 487 8.09 -5.08 7.18
C LEU A 487 8.68 -3.76 6.68
N VAL A 488 9.99 -3.53 6.85
CA VAL A 488 10.68 -2.36 6.29
C VAL A 488 10.58 -2.34 4.76
N TRP A 489 10.86 -3.49 4.13
CA TRP A 489 10.84 -3.60 2.67
C TRP A 489 9.45 -3.35 2.06
N ILE A 490 8.40 -3.98 2.61
CA ILE A 490 7.05 -3.79 2.05
C ILE A 490 6.52 -2.37 2.29
N SER A 491 6.92 -1.71 3.38
CA SER A 491 6.39 -0.39 3.74
C SER A 491 6.95 0.75 2.90
N GLY A 492 8.26 0.75 2.64
CA GLY A 492 8.90 1.85 1.92
C GLY A 492 10.04 1.46 1.00
N GLY A 493 10.21 0.16 0.74
CA GLY A 493 11.14 -0.37 -0.24
C GLY A 493 12.56 0.15 -0.07
N LEU A 494 13.17 0.55 -1.19
CA LEU A 494 14.56 1.02 -1.21
C LEU A 494 14.79 2.26 -0.33
N ALA A 495 13.83 3.19 -0.27
CA ALA A 495 14.01 4.45 0.46
C ALA A 495 14.19 4.21 1.97
N LEU A 496 13.32 3.38 2.57
CA LEU A 496 13.44 3.04 4.00
C LEU A 496 14.66 2.16 4.30
N VAL A 497 15.06 1.28 3.37
CA VAL A 497 16.29 0.49 3.57
C VAL A 497 17.52 1.39 3.57
N GLN A 498 17.56 2.41 2.71
CA GLN A 498 18.65 3.39 2.69
C GLN A 498 18.69 4.22 3.97
N LEU A 499 17.53 4.72 4.41
CA LEU A 499 17.37 5.44 5.67
C LEU A 499 17.84 4.58 6.86
N LEU A 500 17.40 3.32 6.91
CA LEU A 500 17.75 2.38 7.97
C LEU A 500 19.26 2.20 8.10
N ILE A 501 19.93 1.94 6.97
CA ILE A 501 21.37 1.60 6.96
C ILE A 501 22.23 2.84 7.20
N ASN A 502 21.90 3.98 6.59
CA ASN A 502 22.76 5.16 6.66
C ASN A 502 22.47 6.08 7.85
N GLU A 503 21.24 6.08 8.37
CA GLU A 503 20.82 7.06 9.37
C GLU A 503 20.32 6.38 10.64
N THR A 504 19.30 5.52 10.55
CA THR A 504 18.63 4.94 11.73
C THR A 504 19.59 4.06 12.55
N LEU A 505 20.29 3.11 11.93
CA LEU A 505 21.20 2.21 12.65
C LEU A 505 22.41 2.95 13.22
N PRO A 506 23.16 3.78 12.46
CA PRO A 506 24.25 4.57 13.03
C PRO A 506 23.80 5.45 14.20
N SER A 507 22.66 6.16 14.06
CA SER A 507 22.11 7.00 15.12
C SER A 507 21.70 6.19 16.34
N TRP A 508 21.14 4.99 16.14
CA TRP A 508 20.81 4.06 17.21
C TRP A 508 22.06 3.56 17.95
N PHE A 509 23.16 3.25 17.26
CA PHE A 509 24.40 2.82 17.93
C PHE A 509 25.11 3.94 18.70
N ILE A 510 24.97 5.19 18.24
CA ILE A 510 25.55 6.37 18.89
C ILE A 510 24.72 6.82 20.11
N SER A 511 23.40 6.61 20.09
CA SER A 511 22.54 7.02 21.21
C SER A 511 22.72 6.13 22.45
N ASN A 512 22.55 6.74 23.63
CA ASN A 512 22.67 6.05 24.91
C ASN A 512 21.43 5.19 25.18
N HIS A 513 21.57 3.87 25.09
CA HIS A 513 20.52 2.89 25.40
C HIS A 513 20.66 2.27 26.79
N ARG A 514 21.33 2.96 27.72
CA ARG A 514 21.56 2.45 29.07
C ARG A 514 20.21 2.31 29.78
N SER A 515 19.66 1.09 29.83
CA SER A 515 18.46 0.83 30.60
C SER A 515 18.78 0.90 32.08
N ASP A 516 18.06 1.72 32.84
CA ASP A 516 18.12 1.85 34.31
C ASP A 516 17.59 0.60 35.06
N GLN A 517 18.06 -0.59 34.67
CA GLN A 517 17.91 -1.81 35.46
C GLN A 517 19.29 -2.32 35.83
N GLU A 518 19.90 -1.63 36.78
CA GLU A 518 21.05 -2.12 37.51
C GLU A 518 20.65 -3.30 38.42
N GLU A 519 21.53 -4.30 38.45
CA GLU A 519 21.61 -5.37 39.44
C GLU A 519 20.46 -6.39 39.50
N LYS A 520 20.43 -7.31 38.52
CA LYS A 520 20.29 -8.77 38.79
C LYS A 520 20.59 -9.59 37.53
N SER A 521 21.69 -10.34 37.59
CA SER A 521 22.19 -11.33 36.61
C SER A 521 23.02 -10.81 35.42
N ASN A 522 24.31 -10.55 35.66
CA ASN A 522 25.30 -10.15 34.62
C ASN A 522 25.32 -11.07 33.38
N GLY A 523 25.01 -12.37 33.53
CA GLY A 523 25.00 -13.31 32.40
C GLY A 523 23.82 -13.14 31.42
N MET A 524 22.66 -12.69 31.89
CA MET A 524 21.47 -12.52 31.06
C MET A 524 21.54 -11.24 30.25
N VAL A 525 22.02 -10.16 30.87
CA VAL A 525 22.27 -8.87 30.21
C VAL A 525 23.25 -9.04 29.05
N GLY A 526 24.36 -9.77 29.26
CA GLY A 526 25.32 -10.08 28.21
C GLY A 526 24.75 -10.93 27.06
N MET A 527 23.86 -11.88 27.36
CA MET A 527 23.20 -12.69 26.32
C MET A 527 22.20 -11.89 25.49
N VAL A 528 21.40 -11.01 26.12
CA VAL A 528 20.48 -10.10 25.41
C VAL A 528 21.27 -9.16 24.51
N ALA A 529 22.37 -8.60 25.02
CA ALA A 529 23.26 -7.74 24.25
C ALA A 529 23.85 -8.46 23.02
N MET A 530 24.43 -9.64 23.21
CA MET A 530 25.01 -10.44 22.14
C MET A 530 23.96 -10.82 21.07
N LEU A 531 22.83 -11.38 21.48
CA LEU A 531 21.76 -11.77 20.55
C LEU A 531 21.13 -10.54 19.87
N GLY A 532 21.08 -9.40 20.55
CA GLY A 532 20.62 -8.13 19.99
C GLY A 532 21.49 -7.67 18.84
N GLY A 533 22.81 -7.67 19.03
CA GLY A 533 23.77 -7.35 17.97
C GLY A 533 23.65 -8.28 16.75
N TYR A 534 23.57 -9.60 16.97
CA TYR A 534 23.35 -10.55 15.88
C TYR A 534 22.00 -10.39 15.19
N GLY A 535 20.94 -10.08 15.94
CA GLY A 535 19.62 -9.78 15.40
C GLY A 535 19.62 -8.57 14.48
N LEU A 536 20.24 -7.47 14.92
CA LEU A 536 20.41 -6.25 14.13
C LEU A 536 21.26 -6.50 12.87
N ALA A 537 22.32 -7.31 12.98
CA ALA A 537 23.16 -7.66 11.82
C ALA A 537 22.37 -8.44 10.76
N TYR A 538 21.63 -9.46 11.19
CA TYR A 538 20.80 -10.26 10.29
C TYR A 538 19.69 -9.43 9.65
N PHE A 539 19.02 -8.58 10.43
CA PHE A 539 18.02 -7.62 9.96
C PHE A 539 18.59 -6.66 8.89
N ALA A 540 19.74 -6.04 9.14
CA ALA A 540 20.36 -5.08 8.23
C ALA A 540 20.78 -5.71 6.90
N VAL A 541 21.46 -6.86 6.95
CA VAL A 541 21.90 -7.57 5.72
C VAL A 541 20.70 -8.04 4.91
N LEU A 542 19.66 -8.56 5.55
CA LEU A 542 18.47 -9.01 4.83
C LEU A 542 17.69 -7.83 4.19
N CYS A 543 17.62 -6.67 4.86
CA CYS A 543 17.09 -5.45 4.26
C CYS A 543 17.85 -5.07 2.98
N GLY A 544 19.18 -5.06 3.05
CA GLY A 544 20.04 -4.81 1.88
C GLY A 544 19.83 -5.85 0.76
N ALA A 545 19.63 -7.12 1.13
CA ALA A 545 19.41 -8.21 0.18
C ALA A 545 18.08 -8.06 -0.56
N PHE A 546 17.01 -7.65 0.13
CA PHE A 546 15.74 -7.30 -0.52
C PHE A 546 15.87 -6.09 -1.46
N ALA A 547 16.65 -5.09 -1.07
CA ALA A 547 16.79 -3.85 -1.84
C ALA A 547 17.67 -3.96 -3.09
N TRP A 548 18.79 -4.66 -3.00
CA TRP A 548 19.81 -4.66 -4.06
C TRP A 548 20.05 -6.03 -4.68
N GLY A 549 19.53 -7.10 -4.06
CA GLY A 549 19.89 -8.47 -4.40
C GLY A 549 21.31 -8.84 -3.99
N VAL A 550 21.61 -10.13 -4.09
CA VAL A 550 22.92 -10.70 -3.75
C VAL A 550 23.93 -10.47 -4.88
N ASP A 551 23.46 -10.38 -6.13
CA ASP A 551 24.30 -10.24 -7.33
C ASP A 551 24.30 -8.81 -7.89
N SER A 552 25.23 -8.53 -8.81
CA SER A 552 25.35 -7.24 -9.51
C SER A 552 24.45 -7.13 -10.74
N SER A 553 23.52 -8.07 -10.94
CA SER A 553 22.63 -8.13 -12.11
C SER A 553 21.46 -7.13 -12.06
N SER A 554 21.13 -6.61 -10.88
CA SER A 554 20.03 -5.66 -10.67
C SER A 554 20.48 -4.21 -10.96
N SER A 555 19.64 -3.41 -11.60
CA SER A 555 19.89 -1.96 -11.77
C SER A 555 19.94 -1.20 -10.44
N ALA A 556 19.30 -1.73 -9.38
CA ALA A 556 19.35 -1.18 -8.03
C ALA A 556 20.75 -1.29 -7.38
N SER A 557 21.62 -2.17 -7.90
CA SER A 557 23.01 -2.33 -7.43
C SER A 557 23.85 -1.07 -7.57
N LYS A 558 23.52 -0.15 -8.50
CA LYS A 558 24.26 1.12 -8.66
C LYS A 558 24.23 2.00 -7.41
N ARG A 559 23.15 1.91 -6.61
CA ARG A 559 23.04 2.64 -5.32
C ARG A 559 23.64 1.87 -4.14
N ARG A 560 23.81 0.54 -4.27
CA ARG A 560 24.37 -0.34 -3.24
C ARG A 560 25.76 0.11 -2.82
N GLN A 561 26.66 0.35 -3.78
CA GLN A 561 28.05 0.75 -3.50
C GLN A 561 28.12 1.99 -2.59
N LYS A 562 27.31 3.01 -2.87
CA LYS A 562 27.32 4.25 -2.08
C LYS A 562 26.82 4.02 -0.65
N VAL A 563 25.68 3.34 -0.50
CA VAL A 563 25.04 3.10 0.82
C VAL A 563 25.86 2.15 1.67
N LEU A 564 26.36 1.06 1.07
CA LEU A 564 27.19 0.11 1.77
C LEU A 564 28.55 0.72 2.13
N GLY A 565 29.13 1.50 1.23
CA GLY A 565 30.39 2.23 1.48
C GLY A 565 30.27 3.17 2.68
N THR A 566 29.19 3.95 2.78
CA THR A 566 28.96 4.84 3.92
C THR A 566 28.79 4.08 5.23
N HIS A 567 28.04 2.98 5.22
CA HIS A 567 27.85 2.16 6.42
C HIS A 567 29.14 1.46 6.87
N MET A 568 29.91 0.91 5.93
CA MET A 568 31.19 0.26 6.22
C MET A 568 32.25 1.25 6.73
N GLU A 569 32.25 2.48 6.21
CA GLU A 569 33.10 3.56 6.71
C GLU A 569 32.71 4.00 8.15
N PHE A 570 31.41 4.02 8.46
CA PHE A 570 30.92 4.22 9.83
C PHE A 570 31.44 3.11 10.76
N LEU A 571 31.29 1.83 10.37
CA LEU A 571 31.80 0.69 11.14
C LEU A 571 33.31 0.79 11.38
N ALA A 572 34.09 1.11 10.34
CA ALA A 572 35.54 1.25 10.43
C ALA A 572 35.94 2.38 11.37
N SER A 573 35.26 3.53 11.28
CA SER A 573 35.54 4.71 12.09
C SER A 573 35.18 4.51 13.56
N ALA A 574 34.11 3.77 13.85
CA ALA A 574 33.78 3.38 15.22
C ALA A 574 34.81 2.38 15.80
N LEU A 575 35.27 1.38 15.03
CA LEU A 575 36.33 0.46 15.48
C LEU A 575 37.69 1.13 15.68
N ASP A 576 37.97 2.20 14.93
CA ASP A 576 39.16 3.03 15.11
C ASP A 576 39.06 3.94 16.35
N GLY A 577 37.89 4.04 16.98
CA GLY A 577 37.64 4.96 18.11
C GLY A 577 37.44 6.42 17.68
N LYS A 578 37.21 6.69 16.39
CA LYS A 578 36.88 8.04 15.88
C LYS A 578 35.44 8.44 16.19
N ILE A 579 34.56 7.45 16.39
CA ILE A 579 33.15 7.64 16.74
C ILE A 579 32.91 7.01 18.10
N SER A 580 32.36 7.80 19.03
CA SER A 580 31.92 7.31 20.33
C SER A 580 30.55 6.63 20.20
N LEU A 581 30.43 5.43 20.76
CA LEU A 581 29.19 4.64 20.75
C LEU A 581 28.48 4.77 22.10
N GLY A 582 27.15 4.86 22.07
CA GLY A 582 26.30 4.91 23.27
C GLY A 582 25.64 3.57 23.64
N CYS A 583 25.76 2.56 22.76
CA CYS A 583 25.24 1.22 22.98
C CYS A 583 26.18 0.31 23.80
N ASP A 584 25.65 -0.81 24.29
CA ASP A 584 26.42 -1.81 25.01
C ASP A 584 27.55 -2.40 24.13
N PRO A 585 28.80 -2.51 24.63
CA PRO A 585 29.93 -3.01 23.85
C PRO A 585 29.73 -4.41 23.26
N ALA A 586 28.97 -5.29 23.92
CA ALA A 586 28.66 -6.62 23.43
C ALA A 586 27.63 -6.59 22.28
N ILE A 587 26.67 -5.65 22.28
CA ILE A 587 25.79 -5.40 21.13
C ILE A 587 26.62 -4.99 19.93
N TRP A 588 27.50 -3.99 20.11
CA TRP A 588 28.35 -3.48 19.03
C TRP A 588 29.24 -4.58 18.45
N ARG A 589 29.95 -5.31 19.31
CA ARG A 589 30.82 -6.41 18.89
C ARG A 589 30.06 -7.48 18.10
N ALA A 590 28.90 -7.93 18.61
CA ALA A 590 28.10 -8.95 17.93
C ALA A 590 27.50 -8.43 16.61
N TYR A 591 27.12 -7.16 16.53
CA TYR A 591 26.66 -6.53 15.29
C TYR A 591 27.75 -6.52 14.22
N VAL A 592 28.95 -6.02 14.55
CA VAL A 592 30.07 -5.95 13.60
C VAL A 592 30.48 -7.35 13.13
N SER A 593 30.73 -8.29 14.06
CA SER A 593 31.09 -9.67 13.71
C SER A 593 30.00 -10.33 12.87
N GLY A 594 28.73 -10.17 13.26
CA GLY A 594 27.58 -10.75 12.54
C GLY A 594 27.39 -10.18 11.15
N PHE A 595 27.47 -8.85 11.00
CA PHE A 595 27.23 -8.15 9.75
C PHE A 595 28.31 -8.49 8.72
N VAL A 596 29.59 -8.43 9.13
CA VAL A 596 30.72 -8.78 8.26
C VAL A 596 30.70 -10.27 7.89
N SER A 597 30.41 -11.15 8.86
CA SER A 597 30.30 -12.59 8.59
C SER A 597 29.20 -12.93 7.59
N LEU A 598 28.02 -12.32 7.73
CA LEU A 598 26.93 -12.49 6.77
C LEU A 598 27.29 -11.93 5.39
N MET A 599 27.98 -10.78 5.33
CA MET A 599 28.42 -10.23 4.06
C MET A 599 29.39 -11.14 3.32
N VAL A 600 30.44 -11.61 3.99
CA VAL A 600 31.47 -12.45 3.39
C VAL A 600 30.90 -13.80 2.95
N ASN A 601 30.01 -14.40 3.75
CA ASN A 601 29.47 -15.73 3.48
C ASN A 601 28.26 -15.74 2.53
N CYS A 602 27.40 -14.73 2.59
CA CYS A 602 26.13 -14.72 1.86
C CYS A 602 26.09 -13.73 0.70
N THR A 603 26.90 -12.66 0.73
CA THR A 603 26.90 -11.61 -0.29
C THR A 603 28.33 -11.15 -0.64
N PRO A 604 29.23 -12.05 -1.07
CA PRO A 604 30.65 -11.71 -1.27
C PRO A 604 30.86 -10.61 -2.32
N ASN A 605 29.98 -10.52 -3.32
CA ASN A 605 30.00 -9.43 -4.32
C ASN A 605 29.88 -8.03 -3.70
N TRP A 606 29.22 -7.92 -2.55
CA TRP A 606 29.09 -6.64 -1.85
C TRP A 606 30.44 -6.19 -1.25
N VAL A 607 31.27 -7.14 -0.80
CA VAL A 607 32.59 -6.85 -0.23
C VAL A 607 33.51 -6.26 -1.30
N LEU A 608 33.45 -6.78 -2.53
CA LEU A 608 34.24 -6.30 -3.67
C LEU A 608 33.94 -4.85 -4.06
N GLU A 609 32.77 -4.33 -3.70
CA GLU A 609 32.33 -2.96 -4.04
C GLU A 609 32.78 -1.93 -2.99
N VAL A 610 33.26 -2.38 -1.83
CA VAL A 610 33.73 -1.52 -0.74
C VAL A 610 35.18 -1.11 -0.97
N ASP A 611 35.52 0.13 -0.60
CA ASP A 611 36.88 0.64 -0.71
C ASP A 611 37.88 -0.19 0.09
N VAL A 612 39.00 -0.52 -0.54
CA VAL A 612 40.07 -1.37 0.00
C VAL A 612 40.64 -0.83 1.32
N LEU A 613 40.75 0.49 1.47
CA LEU A 613 41.23 1.12 2.71
C LEU A 613 40.26 0.89 3.87
N VAL A 614 38.95 0.92 3.58
CA VAL A 614 37.90 0.64 4.57
C VAL A 614 37.96 -0.82 5.00
N LEU A 615 38.12 -1.75 4.05
CA LEU A 615 38.28 -3.18 4.34
C LEU A 615 39.52 -3.46 5.21
N LYS A 616 40.65 -2.80 4.93
CA LYS A 616 41.87 -2.91 5.76
C LYS A 616 41.66 -2.41 7.19
N ARG A 617 40.98 -1.27 7.35
CA ARG A 617 40.65 -0.71 8.68
C ARG A 617 39.71 -1.62 9.46
N LEU A 618 38.66 -2.12 8.82
CA LEU A 618 37.73 -3.09 9.41
C LEU A 618 38.45 -4.37 9.84
N SER A 619 39.33 -4.92 9.00
CA SER A 619 40.13 -6.10 9.34
C SER A 619 41.00 -5.89 10.60
N LYS A 620 41.67 -4.73 10.70
CA LYS A 620 42.42 -4.35 11.92
C LYS A 620 41.50 -4.23 13.14
N GLY A 621 40.31 -3.65 12.98
CA GLY A 621 39.30 -3.57 14.03
C GLY A 621 38.80 -4.94 14.50
N LEU A 622 38.55 -5.86 13.57
CA LEU A 622 38.16 -7.25 13.87
C LEU A 622 39.25 -8.01 14.62
N ARG A 623 40.54 -7.79 14.31
CA ARG A 623 41.66 -8.33 15.08
C ARG A 623 41.64 -7.84 16.53
N ARG A 624 41.35 -6.55 16.76
CA ARG A 624 41.17 -6.01 18.13
C ARG A 624 39.98 -6.62 18.85
N LEU A 625 38.98 -7.09 18.10
CA LEU A 625 37.86 -7.88 18.61
C LEU A 625 38.19 -9.37 18.71
N ASN A 626 39.43 -9.84 18.55
CA ASN A 626 39.76 -11.28 18.62
C ASN A 626 39.05 -12.15 17.54
N GLU A 627 38.70 -11.55 16.40
CA GLU A 627 38.00 -12.20 15.28
C GLU A 627 38.93 -12.35 14.07
N GLU A 628 40.13 -12.90 14.28
CA GLU A 628 41.21 -12.93 13.27
C GLU A 628 40.84 -13.75 12.01
N GLY A 629 40.12 -14.86 12.18
CA GLY A 629 39.61 -15.64 11.05
C GLY A 629 38.59 -14.86 10.20
N LEU A 630 37.75 -14.05 10.83
CA LEU A 630 36.81 -13.18 10.12
C LEU A 630 37.55 -12.03 9.42
N ALA A 631 38.57 -11.48 10.07
CA ALA A 631 39.43 -10.44 9.51
C ALA A 631 40.16 -10.92 8.23
N LEU A 632 40.63 -12.17 8.22
CA LEU A 632 41.26 -12.79 7.07
C LEU A 632 40.27 -13.11 5.94
N THR A 633 39.10 -13.68 6.27
CA THR A 633 38.07 -13.99 5.27
C THR A 633 37.48 -12.72 4.63
N LEU A 634 37.37 -11.62 5.39
CA LEU A 634 37.00 -10.30 4.85
C LEU A 634 38.01 -9.81 3.80
N LEU A 635 39.31 -9.88 4.11
CA LEU A 635 40.35 -9.48 3.16
C LEU A 635 40.43 -10.43 1.96
N GLY A 636 40.17 -11.72 2.13
CA GLY A 636 40.06 -12.67 1.02
C GLY A 636 38.89 -12.34 0.08
N ALA A 637 37.73 -12.00 0.63
CA ALA A 637 36.55 -11.62 -0.15
C ALA A 637 36.68 -10.24 -0.85
N GLY A 638 37.58 -9.36 -0.37
CA GLY A 638 37.89 -8.07 -1.00
C GLY A 638 38.66 -8.15 -2.33
N GLY A 639 39.06 -9.35 -2.76
CA GLY A 639 39.70 -9.57 -4.05
C GLY A 639 41.17 -9.14 -4.09
N VAL A 640 41.70 -8.87 -5.29
CA VAL A 640 43.14 -8.64 -5.51
C VAL A 640 43.67 -7.43 -4.73
N GLY A 641 42.86 -6.39 -4.55
CA GLY A 641 43.26 -5.15 -3.87
C GLY A 641 43.60 -5.32 -2.38
N THR A 642 43.07 -6.36 -1.73
CA THR A 642 43.26 -6.65 -0.30
C THR A 642 44.27 -7.76 -0.03
N MET A 643 44.75 -8.47 -1.06
CA MET A 643 45.66 -9.63 -0.90
C MET A 643 46.95 -9.30 -0.14
N GLY A 644 47.55 -8.13 -0.36
CA GLY A 644 48.74 -7.72 0.37
C GLY A 644 48.50 -7.61 1.89
N ALA A 645 47.36 -7.03 2.28
CA ALA A 645 46.99 -6.94 3.69
C ALA A 645 46.60 -8.32 4.27
N ALA A 646 46.05 -9.22 3.46
CA ALA A 646 45.78 -10.59 3.89
C ALA A 646 47.09 -11.34 4.19
N ALA A 647 48.09 -11.21 3.32
CA ALA A 647 49.41 -11.81 3.50
C ALA A 647 50.13 -11.27 4.75
N GLU A 648 50.10 -9.94 4.97
CA GLU A 648 50.62 -9.33 6.19
C GLU A 648 49.94 -9.92 7.44
N LEU A 649 48.62 -10.07 7.42
CA LEU A 649 47.86 -10.61 8.55
C LEU A 649 48.22 -12.08 8.85
N ILE A 650 48.41 -12.91 7.81
CA ILE A 650 48.85 -14.32 7.96
C ILE A 650 50.22 -14.38 8.64
N ILE A 651 51.18 -13.58 8.17
CA ILE A 651 52.53 -13.52 8.74
C ILE A 651 52.49 -13.08 10.21
N ASP A 652 51.67 -12.09 10.53
CA ASP A 652 51.51 -11.53 11.89
C ASP A 652 50.82 -12.49 12.88
N THR A 653 49.99 -13.40 12.38
CA THR A 653 49.18 -14.33 13.20
C THR A 653 49.77 -15.73 13.26
N GLY A 654 50.78 -16.04 12.42
CA GLY A 654 51.44 -17.34 12.38
C GLY A 654 50.57 -18.47 11.86
N ILE A 655 49.56 -18.15 11.04
CA ILE A 655 48.64 -19.09 10.38
C ILE A 655 49.28 -19.75 9.16
#